data_AF-A0A9P6MRN3-F1
#
_entry.id   AF-A0A9P6MRN3-F1
#
_cell.length_a   1.000
_cell.length_b   1.000
_cell.length_c   1.000
_cell.angle_alpha   90.00
_cell.angle_beta   90.00
_cell.angle_gamma   90.00
#
_symmetry.space_group_name_H-M   'P 1'
#
loop_
_entity.id
_entity.type
_entity.pdbx_description
1 polymer ?
#
loop_
_entity_poly.entity_id
_entity_poly.type
_entity_poly.pdbx_seq_one_letter_code
_entity_poly.pdbx_strand_id
1 'polypeptide(L)'
;MALSFPLNNAAYGLLAIAAASNAPADTLTLTPVSPDVSTATTLITSNSKPVKITGQVPIARYLARSLANSLYTESDALLATSQDNLLDIVRLTIATPKHITTLATAANSSSKAFLLSEDKPLLADYAVWGAITAYTKSHSLLANLKDLEKFTAWIARMDQRQECQKAIEVVDKAVKDASAALAAEVAAAAAEKAKLSSVVEIPTIEGSDPESDPLDAFKNVLAAQLSKLVDVNIKIMYDALEAPRASENGHIALSVARLRLKGNPTEIAADIVEKFQLNDYIKLAKADGPFVNFFLNHIKLSQALFKKVYDTKENWGGNKRGENRKVVVEFSSPNIAKPFHAGHLRSTIIGSFVRNILAANGYGVISMNYLGDWGKQYGLLAVGFERYGSEEKLLEDPIKHLFDVYVKINQDAKENEAVHDEARAYFKKMEDGDEAALKIWSHFRDLSIVKYREIYARLNIAFDVYSGESQVTDGMNRALKMLHEKNLLTESDGALIIDLSKYKLGICVVQKKDGTTLYITRDIGAAIERYETYGFEHMYYIVASQQDLHLKQLFKILELLGFDWAKKLTHLNFGMVGGMSTRKGTVVFLEDILEETRDAMHEVMKKNEHKYAQIDDPMDVADNIGISAIMVQDASARRIKNYDFDWKRMFSFEGDTGPYLQYAHARLCSIERKTEMEVNPNADLTHLGDSRAAADLITMIARYPQIVRDTISGGKFEPVNIVGYAMKLSHHVSQALESMYVMGAEKDVAEARLFMYWSARITLGNAMRLLNLKPQERM
;
A
#
# COMPACT_ATOMS: atom_id res chain seq x y z
N MET A 1 38.61 -41.81 14.20
CA MET A 1 37.81 -41.78 12.96
C MET A 1 37.90 -40.35 12.40
N ALA A 2 38.35 -40.16 11.16
CA ALA A 2 38.46 -38.81 10.57
C ALA A 2 37.11 -38.41 9.96
N LEU A 3 36.59 -37.25 10.35
CA LEU A 3 35.35 -36.67 9.81
C LEU A 3 35.65 -35.26 9.30
N SER A 4 35.20 -34.97 8.08
CA SER A 4 35.46 -33.73 7.33
C SER A 4 34.16 -32.93 7.14
N PHE A 5 34.16 -31.59 7.32
CA PHE A 5 32.95 -30.74 7.16
C PHE A 5 33.25 -29.31 6.62
N PRO A 6 32.31 -28.65 5.90
CA PRO A 6 32.48 -27.28 5.39
C PRO A 6 32.02 -26.18 6.37
N LEU A 7 32.58 -24.97 6.23
CA LEU A 7 32.59 -23.91 7.25
C LEU A 7 31.34 -23.03 7.41
N ASN A 8 30.33 -23.14 6.54
CA ASN A 8 29.25 -22.14 6.46
C ASN A 8 27.85 -22.71 6.74
N ASN A 9 27.61 -23.24 7.94
CA ASN A 9 26.27 -23.22 8.58
C ASN A 9 26.33 -23.72 10.04
N ALA A 10 25.93 -22.88 11.00
CA ALA A 10 26.04 -23.17 12.44
C ALA A 10 25.03 -24.23 12.96
N ALA A 11 24.12 -24.74 12.14
CA ALA A 11 23.05 -25.63 12.58
C ALA A 11 23.44 -27.13 12.67
N TYR A 12 24.56 -27.57 12.09
CA TYR A 12 24.93 -28.99 12.06
C TYR A 12 26.04 -29.42 13.05
N GLY A 13 26.67 -28.47 13.75
CA GLY A 13 27.58 -28.77 14.88
C GLY A 13 26.87 -29.44 16.07
N LEU A 14 25.55 -29.23 16.20
CA LEU A 14 24.71 -29.89 17.19
C LEU A 14 24.51 -31.40 16.92
N LEU A 15 24.56 -31.84 15.65
CA LEU A 15 24.47 -33.27 15.28
C LEU A 15 25.77 -34.03 15.59
N ALA A 16 26.92 -33.36 15.53
CA ALA A 16 28.23 -33.94 15.87
C ALA A 16 28.38 -34.21 17.39
N ILE A 17 27.77 -33.36 18.23
CA ILE A 17 27.74 -33.57 19.68
C ILE A 17 26.83 -34.75 20.05
N ALA A 18 25.72 -34.94 19.32
CA ALA A 18 24.80 -36.07 19.54
C ALA A 18 25.39 -37.43 19.09
N ALA A 19 26.17 -37.46 18.00
CA ALA A 19 26.77 -38.70 17.49
C ALA A 19 28.00 -39.19 18.29
N ALA A 20 28.65 -38.30 19.06
CA ALA A 20 29.82 -38.63 19.90
C ALA A 20 29.50 -39.47 21.16
N SER A 21 28.25 -39.92 21.31
CA SER A 21 27.74 -40.60 22.50
C SER A 21 28.08 -42.10 22.61
N ASN A 22 28.88 -42.69 21.70
CA ASN A 22 29.01 -44.15 21.60
C ASN A 22 30.43 -44.73 21.40
N ALA A 23 31.51 -44.05 21.79
CA ALA A 23 32.85 -44.67 21.79
C ALA A 23 33.68 -44.34 23.05
N PRO A 24 34.41 -45.32 23.62
CA PRO A 24 35.28 -45.12 24.78
C PRO A 24 36.57 -44.38 24.40
N ALA A 25 37.17 -43.75 25.41
CA ALA A 25 38.35 -42.90 25.40
C ALA A 25 39.45 -43.20 24.35
N ASP A 26 39.82 -42.19 23.54
CA ASP A 26 41.12 -41.48 23.61
C ASP A 26 41.32 -40.60 22.35
N THR A 27 41.50 -39.29 22.59
CA THR A 27 42.00 -38.20 21.71
C THR A 27 41.40 -38.04 20.29
N LEU A 28 40.73 -36.91 20.03
CA LEU A 28 40.24 -36.51 18.70
C LEU A 28 40.89 -35.19 18.26
N THR A 29 41.48 -35.16 17.06
CA THR A 29 42.18 -33.99 16.48
C THR A 29 41.42 -33.50 15.24
N LEU A 30 41.22 -32.18 15.09
CA LEU A 30 40.47 -31.55 13.99
C LEU A 30 41.38 -30.74 13.05
N THR A 31 41.20 -30.88 11.73
CA THR A 31 41.98 -30.18 10.68
C THR A 31 41.06 -29.67 9.56
N PRO A 32 41.18 -28.42 9.05
CA PRO A 32 40.28 -27.87 8.03
C PRO A 32 40.75 -28.14 6.58
N VAL A 33 39.83 -28.46 5.66
CA VAL A 33 40.10 -28.59 4.20
C VAL A 33 38.93 -28.06 3.35
N SER A 34 39.24 -27.50 2.18
CA SER A 34 38.33 -26.95 1.13
C SER A 34 37.38 -28.01 0.52
N PRO A 35 36.27 -27.63 -0.16
CA PRO A 35 35.07 -28.46 -0.28
C PRO A 35 35.13 -29.48 -1.43
N ASP A 36 34.54 -30.66 -1.20
CA ASP A 36 33.87 -31.41 -2.26
C ASP A 36 32.70 -32.26 -1.71
N VAL A 37 31.75 -32.54 -2.58
CA VAL A 37 30.35 -32.93 -2.34
C VAL A 37 30.18 -34.42 -2.02
N SER A 38 29.53 -34.78 -0.90
CA SER A 38 28.48 -35.83 -0.81
C SER A 38 28.14 -36.27 0.63
N THR A 39 26.85 -36.60 0.82
CA THR A 39 26.24 -37.49 1.83
C THR A 39 25.92 -37.00 3.26
N ALA A 40 24.63 -36.68 3.45
CA ALA A 40 23.87 -36.77 4.71
C ALA A 40 23.42 -38.23 4.99
N THR A 41 23.00 -38.58 6.22
CA THR A 41 21.69 -39.22 6.62
C THR A 41 21.74 -39.86 8.06
N THR A 42 20.64 -39.71 8.83
CA THR A 42 20.07 -40.56 9.93
C THR A 42 20.57 -40.48 11.40
N LEU A 43 19.71 -40.03 12.34
CA LEU A 43 18.95 -40.83 13.36
C LEU A 43 18.45 -40.00 14.57
N ILE A 44 17.14 -40.08 14.83
CA ILE A 44 16.43 -39.70 16.07
C ILE A 44 15.98 -41.01 16.74
N THR A 45 16.12 -41.12 18.07
CA THR A 45 15.17 -41.69 19.07
C THR A 45 15.89 -42.33 20.28
N SER A 46 15.64 -41.84 21.50
CA SER A 46 15.25 -42.60 22.71
C SER A 46 15.49 -41.83 24.02
N ASN A 47 14.55 -42.01 24.96
CA ASN A 47 14.48 -41.43 26.30
C ASN A 47 15.68 -41.82 27.19
N SER A 48 16.34 -40.86 27.83
CA SER A 48 17.09 -41.09 29.08
C SER A 48 17.33 -39.80 29.90
N LYS A 49 17.50 -40.00 31.21
CA LYS A 49 17.57 -39.02 32.32
C LYS A 49 18.59 -37.88 32.14
N PRO A 50 18.47 -36.76 32.90
CA PRO A 50 19.42 -35.64 32.79
C PRO A 50 20.87 -36.08 33.00
N VAL A 51 21.72 -35.72 32.04
CA VAL A 51 23.17 -35.95 32.09
C VAL A 51 23.79 -35.02 33.12
N LYS A 52 24.49 -35.60 34.10
CA LYS A 52 25.31 -34.84 35.05
C LYS A 52 26.68 -34.59 34.42
N ILE A 53 26.94 -33.35 33.99
CA ILE A 53 28.22 -32.92 33.42
C ILE A 53 29.21 -32.67 34.56
N THR A 54 30.11 -33.61 34.82
CA THR A 54 31.26 -33.45 35.72
C THR A 54 32.55 -33.38 34.91
N GLY A 55 33.09 -32.17 34.79
CA GLY A 55 34.35 -31.85 34.14
C GLY A 55 34.53 -30.32 34.09
N GLN A 56 35.68 -29.81 34.53
CA GLN A 56 35.97 -28.38 34.50
C GLN A 56 36.35 -27.96 33.07
N VAL A 57 35.35 -27.58 32.26
CA VAL A 57 35.57 -26.84 31.02
C VAL A 57 34.59 -25.65 30.98
N PRO A 58 35.00 -24.46 31.48
CA PRO A 58 34.12 -23.29 31.62
C PRO A 58 33.55 -22.76 30.29
N ILE A 59 34.31 -22.89 29.19
CA ILE A 59 33.94 -22.31 27.88
C ILE A 59 32.74 -23.01 27.25
N ALA A 60 32.60 -24.33 27.45
CA ALA A 60 31.46 -25.10 26.92
C ALA A 60 30.14 -24.73 27.60
N ARG A 61 30.16 -24.39 28.90
CA ARG A 61 28.99 -23.88 29.64
C ARG A 61 28.60 -22.47 29.22
N TYR A 62 29.58 -21.62 28.90
CA TYR A 62 29.35 -20.25 28.46
C TYR A 62 28.70 -20.19 27.07
N LEU A 63 29.20 -20.97 26.10
CA LEU A 63 28.61 -21.06 24.76
C LEU A 63 27.22 -21.69 24.77
N ALA A 64 26.99 -22.72 25.60
CA ALA A 64 25.67 -23.35 25.75
C ALA A 64 24.60 -22.43 26.38
N ARG A 65 25.01 -21.48 27.24
CA ARG A 65 24.08 -20.54 27.91
C ARG A 65 23.68 -19.35 27.05
N SER A 66 24.56 -18.85 26.16
CA SER A 66 24.26 -17.67 25.33
C SER A 66 23.39 -17.95 24.09
N LEU A 67 23.27 -19.22 23.68
CA LEU A 67 22.60 -19.61 22.43
C LEU A 67 21.21 -20.23 22.64
N ALA A 68 20.76 -20.43 23.88
CA ALA A 68 19.48 -21.08 24.20
C ALA A 68 18.59 -20.17 25.06
N ASN A 69 17.93 -19.19 24.43
CA ASN A 69 17.06 -18.22 25.11
C ASN A 69 15.69 -18.78 25.59
N SER A 70 15.44 -20.10 25.54
CA SER A 70 14.07 -20.63 25.75
C SER A 70 13.92 -21.83 26.70
N LEU A 71 14.89 -22.16 27.56
CA LEU A 71 14.78 -23.35 28.43
C LEU A 71 15.16 -23.17 29.90
N TYR A 72 15.21 -21.95 30.43
CA TYR A 72 15.43 -21.73 31.87
C TYR A 72 14.32 -20.87 32.48
N THR A 73 13.63 -21.40 33.48
CA THR A 73 12.88 -20.63 34.48
C THR A 73 13.42 -21.04 35.84
N GLU A 74 14.06 -20.12 36.56
CA GLU A 74 14.37 -20.30 37.97
C GLU A 74 14.02 -19.01 38.74
N SER A 75 13.40 -19.19 39.90
CA SER A 75 12.86 -18.14 40.77
C SER A 75 13.95 -17.28 41.41
N ASP A 76 13.62 -16.01 41.67
CA ASP A 76 14.47 -14.93 42.21
C ASP A 76 15.24 -15.25 43.52
N ALA A 77 14.95 -16.35 44.22
CA ALA A 77 15.57 -16.69 45.50
C ALA A 77 17.01 -17.26 45.40
N LEU A 78 17.47 -17.70 44.22
CA LEU A 78 18.80 -18.34 44.04
C LEU A 78 19.94 -17.39 43.62
N LEU A 79 19.63 -16.12 43.33
CA LEU A 79 20.61 -15.12 42.90
C LEU A 79 21.46 -14.55 44.05
N ALA A 80 21.11 -14.81 45.32
CA ALA A 80 21.63 -14.05 46.46
C ALA A 80 22.77 -14.71 47.26
N THR A 81 23.25 -15.92 46.93
CA THR A 81 24.05 -16.70 47.90
C THR A 81 25.37 -17.33 47.42
N SER A 82 25.90 -17.02 46.23
CA SER A 82 27.25 -17.49 45.82
C SER A 82 28.12 -16.38 45.22
N GLN A 83 29.43 -16.39 45.54
CA GLN A 83 30.44 -15.49 44.97
C GLN A 83 30.58 -15.62 43.44
N ASP A 84 30.20 -16.76 42.87
CA ASP A 84 30.28 -17.02 41.43
C ASP A 84 29.20 -16.27 40.62
N ASN A 85 28.07 -15.92 41.25
CA ASN A 85 26.95 -15.28 40.55
C ASN A 85 27.23 -13.81 40.18
N LEU A 86 28.06 -13.08 40.94
CA LEU A 86 28.34 -11.67 40.66
C LEU A 86 29.21 -11.50 39.40
N LEU A 87 30.19 -12.39 39.21
CA LEU A 87 31.06 -12.43 38.04
C LEU A 87 30.28 -12.83 36.78
N ASP A 88 29.34 -13.76 36.91
CA ASP A 88 28.49 -14.17 35.79
C ASP A 88 27.46 -13.09 35.40
N ILE A 89 26.91 -12.34 36.36
CA ILE A 89 26.06 -11.17 36.08
C ILE A 89 26.84 -10.10 35.30
N VAL A 90 28.08 -9.79 35.71
CA VAL A 90 28.94 -8.79 35.06
C VAL A 90 29.41 -9.25 33.67
N ARG A 91 29.68 -10.56 33.50
CA ARG A 91 30.00 -11.16 32.18
C ARG A 91 28.83 -11.09 31.20
N LEU A 92 27.60 -11.19 31.68
CA LEU A 92 26.38 -11.17 30.85
C LEU A 92 25.89 -9.76 30.47
N THR A 93 26.23 -8.72 31.24
CA THR A 93 25.70 -7.35 31.01
C THR A 93 26.64 -6.42 30.22
N ILE A 94 27.95 -6.69 30.12
CA ILE A 94 28.94 -5.71 29.65
C ILE A 94 29.67 -6.12 28.35
N ALA A 95 29.54 -7.38 27.90
CA ALA A 95 30.20 -7.85 26.69
C ALA A 95 29.41 -7.50 25.42
N THR A 96 29.81 -6.44 24.73
CA THR A 96 29.32 -6.17 23.36
C THR A 96 29.86 -7.22 22.37
N PRO A 97 29.19 -7.47 21.23
CA PRO A 97 29.68 -8.39 20.20
C PRO A 97 31.12 -8.12 19.76
N LYS A 98 31.54 -6.85 19.79
CA LYS A 98 32.89 -6.37 19.45
C LYS A 98 33.97 -6.87 20.44
N HIS A 99 33.65 -7.00 21.73
CA HIS A 99 34.56 -7.55 22.73
C HIS A 99 34.77 -9.07 22.54
N ILE A 100 33.72 -9.78 22.14
CA ILE A 100 33.75 -11.22 21.89
C ILE A 100 34.60 -11.54 20.66
N THR A 101 34.49 -10.75 19.58
CA THR A 101 35.33 -10.90 18.39
C THR A 101 36.80 -10.67 18.70
N THR A 102 37.12 -9.65 19.50
CA THR A 102 38.51 -9.32 19.89
C THR A 102 39.15 -10.44 20.71
N LEU A 103 38.40 -11.05 21.63
CA LEU A 103 38.85 -12.22 22.41
C LEU A 103 39.06 -13.47 21.55
N ALA A 104 38.19 -13.69 20.56
CA ALA A 104 38.32 -14.79 19.62
C ALA A 104 39.57 -14.64 18.71
N THR A 105 39.89 -13.41 18.30
CA THR A 105 41.10 -13.11 17.53
C THR A 105 42.38 -13.31 18.37
N ALA A 106 42.37 -12.90 19.64
CA ALA A 106 43.49 -13.09 20.55
C ALA A 106 43.78 -14.58 20.84
N ALA A 107 42.73 -15.40 20.99
CA ALA A 107 42.84 -16.85 21.21
C ALA A 107 43.43 -17.62 20.01
N ASN A 108 43.39 -17.06 18.80
CA ASN A 108 43.96 -17.64 17.59
C ASN A 108 45.45 -17.30 17.37
N SER A 109 46.05 -16.44 18.20
CA SER A 109 47.48 -16.13 18.14
C SER A 109 48.32 -17.19 18.90
N SER A 110 49.59 -17.34 18.53
CA SER A 110 50.53 -18.45 18.82
C SER A 110 50.87 -18.74 20.30
N SER A 111 50.06 -18.29 21.26
CA SER A 111 50.33 -18.38 22.70
C SER A 111 49.47 -19.43 23.42
N LYS A 112 49.29 -20.61 22.81
CA LYS A 112 48.51 -21.73 23.39
C LYS A 112 48.99 -22.18 24.78
N ALA A 113 50.28 -21.97 25.10
CA ALA A 113 50.85 -22.35 26.40
C ALA A 113 50.35 -21.48 27.57
N PHE A 114 49.81 -20.28 27.31
CA PHE A 114 49.32 -19.36 28.35
C PHE A 114 47.88 -19.68 28.79
N LEU A 115 47.13 -20.46 28.00
CA LEU A 115 45.70 -20.71 28.19
C LEU A 115 45.38 -21.96 29.04
N LEU A 116 46.39 -22.77 29.41
CA LEU A 116 46.17 -24.14 29.94
C LEU A 116 46.87 -24.43 31.29
N SER A 117 47.36 -23.44 32.05
CA SER A 117 47.91 -23.72 33.38
C SER A 117 46.83 -23.66 34.46
N GLU A 118 46.68 -24.73 35.25
CA GLU A 118 45.67 -24.87 36.31
C GLU A 118 45.79 -23.83 37.44
N ASP A 119 46.93 -23.13 37.56
CA ASP A 119 47.22 -22.21 38.66
C ASP A 119 47.18 -20.70 38.31
N LYS A 120 46.68 -20.31 37.11
CA LYS A 120 46.63 -18.90 36.68
C LYS A 120 45.22 -18.48 36.22
N PRO A 121 44.73 -17.27 36.58
CA PRO A 121 43.45 -16.77 36.07
C PRO A 121 43.44 -16.73 34.53
N LEU A 122 42.29 -17.03 33.92
CA LEU A 122 42.12 -17.06 32.47
C LEU A 122 42.23 -15.63 31.91
N LEU A 123 42.72 -15.48 30.67
CA LEU A 123 42.76 -14.19 29.95
C LEU A 123 41.38 -13.47 29.94
N ALA A 124 40.30 -14.24 29.98
CA ALA A 124 38.93 -13.73 30.13
C ALA A 124 38.71 -12.96 31.43
N ASP A 125 39.31 -13.39 32.55
CA ASP A 125 39.20 -12.71 33.84
C ASP A 125 39.98 -11.39 33.84
N TYR A 126 41.11 -11.33 33.13
CA TYR A 126 41.92 -10.12 32.97
C TYR A 126 41.30 -9.10 31.99
N ALA A 127 40.66 -9.57 30.91
CA ALA A 127 39.94 -8.71 29.98
C ALA A 127 38.66 -8.12 30.62
N VAL A 128 37.95 -8.92 31.41
CA VAL A 128 36.80 -8.48 32.20
C VAL A 128 37.24 -7.47 33.27
N TRP A 129 38.37 -7.71 33.95
CA TRP A 129 38.95 -6.75 34.89
C TRP A 129 39.33 -5.40 34.23
N GLY A 130 39.98 -5.42 33.06
CA GLY A 130 40.32 -4.19 32.32
C GLY A 130 39.09 -3.39 31.89
N ALA A 131 38.05 -4.07 31.39
CA ALA A 131 36.78 -3.45 31.01
C ALA A 131 36.05 -2.84 32.23
N ILE A 132 36.01 -3.56 33.35
CA ILE A 132 35.44 -3.09 34.61
C ILE A 132 36.19 -1.86 35.13
N THR A 133 37.52 -1.83 35.04
CA THR A 133 38.35 -0.72 35.55
C THR A 133 38.19 0.55 34.70
N ALA A 134 37.98 0.42 33.39
CA ALA A 134 37.63 1.54 32.52
C ALA A 134 36.18 2.05 32.75
N TYR A 135 35.25 1.13 33.04
CA TYR A 135 33.84 1.44 33.26
C TYR A 135 33.57 2.07 34.65
N THR A 136 34.24 1.58 35.70
CA THR A 136 34.23 2.13 37.07
C THR A 136 34.76 3.56 37.16
N LYS A 137 35.77 3.91 36.33
CA LYS A 137 36.31 5.28 36.26
C LYS A 137 35.38 6.28 35.57
N SER A 138 34.36 5.81 34.83
CA SER A 138 33.52 6.64 33.97
C SER A 138 32.05 6.76 34.41
N HIS A 139 31.56 5.93 35.34
CA HIS A 139 30.14 5.89 35.72
C HIS A 139 29.91 5.73 37.23
N SER A 140 28.94 6.48 37.78
CA SER A 140 28.57 6.51 39.22
C SER A 140 27.68 5.34 39.69
N LEU A 141 27.40 4.37 38.83
CA LEU A 141 26.38 3.32 39.02
C LEU A 141 26.75 2.23 40.06
N LEU A 142 27.96 2.25 40.64
CA LEU A 142 28.42 1.20 41.56
C LEU A 142 28.18 1.51 43.05
N ALA A 143 27.64 2.68 43.38
CA ALA A 143 27.40 3.10 44.77
C ALA A 143 26.41 2.20 45.55
N ASN A 144 25.64 1.35 44.87
CA ASN A 144 24.60 0.50 45.47
C ASN A 144 25.00 -0.97 45.66
N LEU A 145 26.25 -1.35 45.40
CA LEU A 145 26.72 -2.72 45.63
C LEU A 145 27.09 -2.93 47.11
N LYS A 146 26.39 -3.85 47.78
CA LYS A 146 26.57 -4.19 49.21
C LYS A 146 27.98 -4.69 49.59
N ASP A 147 28.87 -4.93 48.63
CA ASP A 147 30.24 -5.42 48.84
C ASP A 147 31.30 -4.57 48.11
N LEU A 148 31.05 -3.26 47.92
CA LEU A 148 31.96 -2.34 47.24
C LEU A 148 33.40 -2.40 47.79
N GLU A 149 33.57 -2.48 49.11
CA GLU A 149 34.89 -2.61 49.77
C GLU A 149 35.66 -3.86 49.35
N LYS A 150 34.98 -5.02 49.24
CA LYS A 150 35.62 -6.27 48.82
C LYS A 150 35.99 -6.24 47.34
N PHE A 151 35.17 -5.57 46.54
CA PHE A 151 35.40 -5.36 45.12
C PHE A 151 36.59 -4.42 44.88
N THR A 152 36.67 -3.30 45.61
CA THR A 152 37.80 -2.37 45.57
C THR A 152 39.09 -3.05 46.05
N ALA A 153 39.03 -3.89 47.08
CA ALA A 153 40.18 -4.68 47.55
C ALA A 153 40.62 -5.78 46.56
N TRP A 154 39.70 -6.29 45.73
CA TRP A 154 40.04 -7.21 44.66
C TRP A 154 40.70 -6.48 43.47
N ILE A 155 40.17 -5.32 43.06
CA ILE A 155 40.79 -4.47 42.04
C ILE A 155 42.20 -4.05 42.45
N ALA A 156 42.39 -3.57 43.69
CA ALA A 156 43.70 -3.18 44.19
C ALA A 156 44.71 -4.34 44.22
N ARG A 157 44.25 -5.58 44.47
CA ARG A 157 45.11 -6.78 44.39
C ARG A 157 45.49 -7.16 42.97
N MET A 158 44.60 -6.91 42.00
CA MET A 158 44.88 -7.18 40.59
C MET A 158 45.79 -6.11 39.98
N ASP A 159 45.66 -4.84 40.38
CA ASP A 159 46.53 -3.73 39.95
C ASP A 159 48.02 -3.93 40.34
N GLN A 160 48.27 -4.63 41.45
CA GLN A 160 49.62 -4.91 41.94
C GLN A 160 50.30 -6.11 41.26
N ARG A 161 49.59 -6.86 40.41
CA ARG A 161 50.17 -8.02 39.71
C ARG A 161 50.82 -7.60 38.41
N GLN A 162 52.10 -7.96 38.26
CA GLN A 162 52.91 -7.60 37.11
C GLN A 162 52.37 -8.21 35.80
N GLU A 163 51.67 -9.35 35.89
CA GLU A 163 51.01 -9.98 34.74
C GLU A 163 49.79 -9.19 34.24
N CYS A 164 49.04 -8.53 35.14
CA CYS A 164 47.91 -7.66 34.79
C CYS A 164 48.38 -6.43 34.03
N GLN A 165 49.49 -5.83 34.48
CA GLN A 165 50.06 -4.65 33.83
C GLN A 165 50.56 -4.96 32.42
N LYS A 166 51.18 -6.13 32.21
CA LYS A 166 51.57 -6.60 30.87
C LYS A 166 50.36 -6.90 29.99
N ALA A 167 49.28 -7.44 30.55
CA ALA A 167 48.04 -7.67 29.81
C ALA A 167 47.40 -6.34 29.37
N ILE A 168 47.43 -5.30 30.22
CA ILE A 168 47.01 -3.93 29.86
C ILE A 168 47.83 -3.42 28.68
N GLU A 169 49.15 -3.51 28.72
CA GLU A 169 50.00 -3.02 27.63
C GLU A 169 49.70 -3.73 26.29
N VAL A 170 49.43 -5.03 26.32
CA VAL A 170 49.05 -5.80 25.14
C VAL A 170 47.67 -5.40 24.61
N VAL A 171 46.69 -5.21 25.50
CA VAL A 171 45.33 -4.80 25.13
C VAL A 171 45.31 -3.36 24.64
N ASP A 172 45.97 -2.43 25.32
CA ASP A 172 46.06 -1.02 24.92
C ASP A 172 46.78 -0.87 23.57
N LYS A 173 47.81 -1.69 23.33
CA LYS A 173 48.46 -1.75 22.02
C LYS A 173 47.52 -2.30 20.95
N ALA A 174 46.80 -3.40 21.23
CA ALA A 174 45.82 -3.94 20.30
C ALA A 174 44.65 -2.98 20.02
N VAL A 175 44.21 -2.22 21.03
CA VAL A 175 43.16 -1.19 20.90
C VAL A 175 43.67 0.00 20.09
N LYS A 176 44.91 0.45 20.30
CA LYS A 176 45.54 1.49 19.48
C LYS A 176 45.72 1.04 18.03
N ASP A 177 46.19 -0.18 17.82
CA ASP A 177 46.41 -0.74 16.49
C ASP A 177 45.06 -0.95 15.76
N ALA A 178 44.02 -1.43 16.46
CA ALA A 178 42.66 -1.55 15.93
C ALA A 178 42.00 -0.18 15.67
N SER A 179 42.25 0.82 16.53
CA SER A 179 41.75 2.19 16.33
C SER A 179 42.45 2.88 15.17
N ALA A 180 43.74 2.63 14.96
CA ALA A 180 44.49 3.12 13.81
C ALA A 180 44.06 2.42 12.51
N ALA A 181 43.82 1.11 12.55
CA ALA A 181 43.25 0.36 11.42
C ALA A 181 41.84 0.83 11.06
N LEU A 182 40.99 1.10 12.06
CA LEU A 182 39.66 1.67 11.88
C LEU A 182 39.73 3.11 11.35
N ALA A 183 40.66 3.93 11.84
CA ALA A 183 40.89 5.28 11.32
C ALA A 183 41.38 5.25 9.87
N ALA A 184 42.20 4.26 9.51
CA ALA A 184 42.65 4.04 8.14
C ALA A 184 41.53 3.53 7.22
N GLU A 185 40.65 2.62 7.68
CA GLU A 185 39.45 2.19 6.95
C GLU A 185 38.44 3.33 6.79
N VAL A 186 38.22 4.14 7.83
CA VAL A 186 37.35 5.33 7.77
C VAL A 186 37.95 6.39 6.85
N ALA A 187 39.27 6.57 6.84
CA ALA A 187 39.96 7.46 5.92
C ALA A 187 39.92 6.94 4.47
N ALA A 188 40.04 5.62 4.27
CA ALA A 188 39.89 4.99 2.95
C ALA A 188 38.45 5.11 2.43
N ALA A 189 37.44 4.86 3.29
CA ALA A 189 36.04 5.08 2.97
C ALA A 189 35.72 6.56 2.73
N ALA A 190 36.36 7.49 3.45
CA ALA A 190 36.24 8.93 3.21
C ALA A 190 36.92 9.36 1.90
N ALA A 191 38.05 8.76 1.53
CA ALA A 191 38.73 8.98 0.25
C ALA A 191 37.95 8.38 -0.94
N GLU A 192 37.25 7.27 -0.72
CA GLU A 192 36.32 6.67 -1.69
C GLU A 192 35.05 7.51 -1.84
N LYS A 193 34.52 8.04 -0.72
CA LYS A 193 33.42 9.03 -0.68
C LYS A 193 33.78 10.35 -1.37
N ALA A 194 35.05 10.75 -1.34
CA ALA A 194 35.56 11.92 -2.09
C ALA A 194 35.65 11.65 -3.62
N LYS A 195 35.91 10.40 -4.04
CA LYS A 195 35.91 9.99 -5.46
C LYS A 195 34.51 9.85 -6.08
N LEU A 196 33.48 9.64 -5.27
CA LEU A 196 32.07 9.52 -5.69
C LEU A 196 31.38 10.85 -6.05
N SER A 197 32.05 11.99 -5.84
CA SER A 197 31.50 13.35 -5.99
C SER A 197 31.41 13.88 -7.43
N SER A 198 31.37 13.03 -8.46
CA SER A 198 31.05 13.51 -9.80
C SER A 198 29.57 13.90 -9.84
N VAL A 199 29.29 15.17 -10.17
CA VAL A 199 27.93 15.65 -10.41
C VAL A 199 27.39 14.86 -11.61
N VAL A 200 26.61 13.81 -11.34
CA VAL A 200 25.93 13.05 -12.39
C VAL A 200 24.73 13.87 -12.84
N GLU A 201 24.82 14.41 -14.07
CA GLU A 201 23.71 15.11 -14.71
C GLU A 201 22.53 14.14 -14.91
N ILE A 202 21.33 14.54 -14.47
CA ILE A 202 20.13 13.71 -14.59
C ILE A 202 19.60 13.86 -16.03
N PRO A 203 19.63 12.80 -16.86
CA PRO A 203 19.16 12.90 -18.23
C PRO A 203 17.64 13.00 -18.25
N THR A 204 17.12 13.74 -19.24
CA THR A 204 15.67 13.79 -19.49
C THR A 204 15.28 12.66 -20.43
N ILE A 205 14.38 11.78 -20.00
CA ILE A 205 13.90 10.63 -20.78
C ILE A 205 12.39 10.78 -21.01
N GLU A 206 11.94 10.54 -22.24
CA GLU A 206 10.51 10.60 -22.58
C GLU A 206 9.67 9.69 -21.66
N GLY A 207 8.61 10.25 -21.06
CA GLY A 207 7.71 9.55 -20.16
C GLY A 207 8.17 9.48 -18.70
N SER A 208 9.39 9.90 -18.38
CA SER A 208 9.87 10.16 -17.01
C SER A 208 9.51 11.59 -16.57
N ASP A 209 9.38 11.81 -15.26
CA ASP A 209 9.15 13.14 -14.66
C ASP A 209 10.07 13.35 -13.45
N PRO A 210 11.40 13.52 -13.65
CA PRO A 210 12.36 13.59 -12.56
C PRO A 210 12.20 14.84 -11.66
N GLU A 211 11.48 15.86 -12.11
CA GLU A 211 11.18 17.07 -11.31
C GLU A 211 10.09 16.81 -10.27
N SER A 212 9.08 16.02 -10.63
CA SER A 212 7.96 15.70 -9.74
C SER A 212 8.13 14.34 -9.04
N ASP A 213 8.93 13.44 -9.60
CA ASP A 213 9.17 12.09 -9.12
C ASP A 213 10.68 11.84 -8.89
N PRO A 214 11.16 11.95 -7.64
CA PRO A 214 12.55 11.67 -7.28
C PRO A 214 13.02 10.26 -7.65
N LEU A 215 12.13 9.27 -7.75
CA LEU A 215 12.53 7.92 -8.17
C LEU A 215 12.85 7.87 -9.67
N ASP A 216 12.15 8.65 -10.49
CA ASP A 216 12.43 8.76 -11.93
C ASP A 216 13.82 9.36 -12.16
N ALA A 217 14.29 10.30 -11.32
CA ALA A 217 15.68 10.79 -11.40
C ALA A 217 16.71 9.67 -11.22
N PHE A 218 16.50 8.76 -10.24
CA PHE A 218 17.37 7.60 -10.02
C PHE A 218 17.29 6.63 -11.20
N LYS A 219 16.09 6.37 -11.72
CA LYS A 219 15.91 5.54 -12.92
C LYS A 219 16.58 6.13 -14.15
N ASN A 220 16.53 7.46 -14.34
CA ASN A 220 17.13 8.12 -15.50
C ASN A 220 18.65 7.99 -15.48
N VAL A 221 19.29 8.20 -14.32
CA VAL A 221 20.73 7.96 -14.13
C VAL A 221 21.08 6.50 -14.43
N LEU A 222 20.31 5.56 -13.86
CA LEU A 222 20.52 4.13 -14.08
C LEU A 222 20.35 3.73 -15.55
N ALA A 223 19.27 4.18 -16.19
CA ALA A 223 18.97 3.87 -17.59
C ALA A 223 20.03 4.43 -18.54
N ALA A 224 20.54 5.64 -18.31
CA ALA A 224 21.57 6.25 -19.13
C ALA A 224 22.90 5.49 -19.06
N GLN A 225 23.27 5.03 -17.88
CA GLN A 225 24.48 4.24 -17.71
C GLN A 225 24.34 2.86 -18.34
N LEU A 226 23.22 2.16 -18.09
CA LEU A 226 22.96 0.84 -18.67
C LEU A 226 22.84 0.89 -20.20
N SER A 227 22.16 1.91 -20.73
CA SER A 227 22.01 2.15 -22.18
C SER A 227 23.36 2.20 -22.88
N LYS A 228 24.35 2.89 -22.30
CA LYS A 228 25.73 2.96 -22.81
C LYS A 228 26.47 1.63 -22.67
N LEU A 229 26.25 0.88 -21.59
CA LEU A 229 26.94 -0.38 -21.32
C LEU A 229 26.55 -1.51 -22.28
N VAL A 230 25.26 -1.61 -22.64
CA VAL A 230 24.75 -2.70 -23.48
C VAL A 230 24.29 -2.26 -24.87
N ASP A 231 24.55 -1.02 -25.25
CA ASP A 231 24.18 -0.41 -26.54
C ASP A 231 22.69 -0.58 -26.88
N VAL A 232 21.83 -0.20 -25.94
CA VAL A 232 20.36 -0.19 -26.09
C VAL A 232 19.85 1.23 -25.98
N ASN A 233 18.86 1.60 -26.79
CA ASN A 233 18.21 2.91 -26.69
C ASN A 233 17.75 3.21 -25.24
N ILE A 234 18.09 4.40 -24.75
CA ILE A 234 17.85 4.81 -23.36
C ILE A 234 16.37 4.73 -22.94
N LYS A 235 15.43 5.00 -23.85
CA LYS A 235 13.99 4.90 -23.58
C LYS A 235 13.56 3.44 -23.38
N ILE A 236 14.04 2.54 -24.25
CA ILE A 236 13.80 1.09 -24.11
C ILE A 236 14.39 0.58 -22.79
N MET A 237 15.59 1.05 -22.42
CA MET A 237 16.23 0.69 -21.15
C MET A 237 15.39 1.16 -19.96
N TYR A 238 14.96 2.43 -19.96
CA TYR A 238 14.11 3.00 -18.91
C TYR A 238 12.80 2.21 -18.75
N ASP A 239 12.12 1.89 -19.84
CA ASP A 239 10.87 1.13 -19.82
C ASP A 239 11.07 -0.35 -19.38
N ALA A 240 12.29 -0.86 -19.47
CA ALA A 240 12.64 -2.20 -18.98
C ALA A 240 12.94 -2.25 -17.47
N LEU A 241 13.16 -1.09 -16.82
CA LEU A 241 13.39 -1.00 -15.38
C LEU A 241 12.07 -1.16 -14.61
N GLU A 242 12.02 -2.15 -13.72
CA GLU A 242 10.82 -2.49 -12.95
C GLU A 242 11.11 -2.61 -11.46
N ALA A 243 10.05 -2.72 -10.65
CA ALA A 243 10.20 -3.10 -9.26
C ALA A 243 10.66 -4.58 -9.19
N PRO A 244 11.60 -4.94 -8.30
CA PRO A 244 11.99 -6.33 -8.10
C PRO A 244 10.81 -7.17 -7.58
N ARG A 245 10.88 -8.48 -7.81
CA ARG A 245 9.85 -9.45 -7.39
C ARG A 245 9.70 -9.56 -5.88
N ALA A 246 10.82 -9.47 -5.16
CA ALA A 246 10.89 -9.48 -3.71
C ALA A 246 11.65 -8.23 -3.23
N SER A 247 11.32 -7.73 -2.05
CA SER A 247 12.00 -6.55 -1.49
C SER A 247 13.49 -6.83 -1.29
N GLU A 248 13.88 -8.02 -0.83
CA GLU A 248 15.29 -8.42 -0.67
C GLU A 248 16.15 -8.25 -1.94
N ASN A 249 15.52 -8.28 -3.11
CA ASN A 249 16.16 -8.10 -4.42
C ASN A 249 16.34 -6.61 -4.80
N GLY A 250 16.43 -5.73 -3.81
CA GLY A 250 16.75 -4.32 -3.99
C GLY A 250 15.51 -3.45 -4.26
N HIS A 251 15.72 -2.39 -5.04
CA HIS A 251 14.73 -1.32 -5.22
C HIS A 251 14.26 -1.20 -6.67
N ILE A 252 15.16 -1.46 -7.62
CA ILE A 252 14.91 -1.48 -9.07
C ILE A 252 15.54 -2.75 -9.65
N ALA A 253 14.87 -3.40 -10.58
CA ALA A 253 15.37 -4.57 -11.30
C ALA A 253 15.32 -4.35 -12.81
N LEU A 254 16.27 -4.96 -13.51
CA LEU A 254 16.29 -5.09 -14.97
C LEU A 254 16.16 -6.56 -15.33
N SER A 255 15.15 -6.91 -16.12
CA SER A 255 15.11 -8.20 -16.81
C SER A 255 15.87 -8.11 -18.12
N VAL A 256 17.06 -8.73 -18.19
CA VAL A 256 17.92 -8.68 -19.38
C VAL A 256 17.21 -9.29 -20.60
N ALA A 257 16.37 -10.30 -20.38
CA ALA A 257 15.57 -10.92 -21.44
C ALA A 257 14.63 -9.92 -22.17
N ARG A 258 14.17 -8.86 -21.49
CA ARG A 258 13.33 -7.82 -22.13
C ARG A 258 14.08 -6.98 -23.16
N LEU A 259 15.40 -6.89 -23.04
CA LEU A 259 16.24 -6.12 -23.97
C LEU A 259 16.44 -6.84 -25.31
N ARG A 260 16.09 -8.13 -25.41
CA ARG A 260 16.24 -8.96 -26.63
C ARG A 260 17.64 -8.92 -27.24
N LEU A 261 18.65 -8.82 -26.38
CA LEU A 261 20.05 -8.86 -26.77
C LEU A 261 20.44 -10.28 -27.25
N LYS A 262 21.43 -10.37 -28.13
CA LYS A 262 22.00 -11.65 -28.54
C LYS A 262 22.88 -12.19 -27.42
N GLY A 263 22.71 -13.47 -27.07
CA GLY A 263 23.51 -14.15 -26.03
C GLY A 263 22.65 -14.69 -24.90
N ASN A 264 23.31 -15.30 -23.91
CA ASN A 264 22.65 -15.84 -22.73
C ASN A 264 22.31 -14.70 -21.74
N PRO A 265 21.03 -14.45 -21.40
CA PRO A 265 20.65 -13.36 -20.51
C PRO A 265 21.31 -13.41 -19.12
N THR A 266 21.63 -14.60 -18.61
CA THR A 266 22.32 -14.76 -17.32
C THR A 266 23.77 -14.29 -17.37
N GLU A 267 24.48 -14.61 -18.46
CA GLU A 267 25.86 -14.15 -18.66
C GLU A 267 25.90 -12.64 -18.87
N ILE A 268 24.95 -12.09 -19.63
CA ILE A 268 24.82 -10.64 -19.83
C ILE A 268 24.51 -9.94 -18.50
N ALA A 269 23.66 -10.51 -17.64
CA ALA A 269 23.37 -9.93 -16.33
C ALA A 269 24.63 -9.85 -15.44
N ALA A 270 25.45 -10.91 -15.44
CA ALA A 270 26.73 -10.92 -14.73
C ALA A 270 27.72 -9.88 -15.30
N ASP A 271 27.84 -9.82 -16.63
CA ASP A 271 28.69 -8.86 -17.35
C ASP A 271 28.28 -7.40 -17.07
N ILE A 272 26.97 -7.12 -17.03
CA ILE A 272 26.45 -5.81 -16.64
C ILE A 272 26.95 -5.44 -15.24
N VAL A 273 26.80 -6.32 -14.25
CA VAL A 273 27.18 -6.02 -12.86
C VAL A 273 28.68 -5.81 -12.72
N GLU A 274 29.50 -6.61 -13.42
CA GLU A 274 30.96 -6.48 -13.41
C GLU A 274 31.41 -5.13 -13.97
N LYS A 275 30.76 -4.65 -15.03
CA LYS A 275 31.09 -3.38 -15.70
C LYS A 275 30.36 -2.17 -15.12
N PHE A 276 29.35 -2.38 -14.28
CA PHE A 276 28.53 -1.30 -13.74
C PHE A 276 29.33 -0.48 -12.72
N GLN A 277 29.49 0.81 -13.00
CA GLN A 277 30.14 1.73 -12.07
C GLN A 277 29.12 2.26 -11.06
N LEU A 278 29.33 1.98 -9.78
CA LEU A 278 28.52 2.54 -8.71
C LEU A 278 28.69 4.06 -8.64
N ASN A 279 27.66 4.73 -8.14
CA ASN A 279 27.64 6.18 -8.02
C ASN A 279 26.77 6.59 -6.81
N ASP A 280 26.66 7.90 -6.58
CA ASP A 280 25.87 8.44 -5.47
C ASP A 280 24.40 8.00 -5.45
N TYR A 281 23.83 7.59 -6.58
CA TYR A 281 22.44 7.15 -6.70
C TYR A 281 22.30 5.64 -6.46
N ILE A 282 23.28 4.84 -6.87
CA ILE A 282 23.23 3.37 -6.83
C ILE A 282 24.38 2.85 -5.95
N LYS A 283 24.06 2.33 -4.77
CA LYS A 283 25.04 1.79 -3.80
C LYS A 283 25.50 0.37 -4.13
N LEU A 284 24.67 -0.43 -4.81
CA LEU A 284 24.99 -1.83 -5.11
C LEU A 284 24.18 -2.33 -6.32
N ALA A 285 24.79 -3.17 -7.14
CA ALA A 285 24.15 -3.95 -8.19
C ALA A 285 24.46 -5.45 -7.98
N LYS A 286 23.48 -6.32 -8.17
CA LYS A 286 23.63 -7.79 -8.01
C LYS A 286 22.94 -8.51 -9.16
N ALA A 287 23.61 -9.51 -9.73
CA ALA A 287 23.00 -10.40 -10.72
C ALA A 287 22.27 -11.53 -9.98
N ASP A 288 21.08 -11.87 -10.46
CA ASP A 288 20.29 -13.01 -10.00
C ASP A 288 19.66 -13.70 -11.22
N GLY A 289 20.35 -14.73 -11.72
CA GLY A 289 20.01 -15.36 -12.99
C GLY A 289 19.95 -14.33 -14.13
N PRO A 290 18.84 -14.23 -14.90
CA PRO A 290 18.69 -13.29 -16.01
C PRO A 290 18.28 -11.87 -15.57
N PHE A 291 18.39 -11.54 -14.28
CA PHE A 291 18.02 -10.25 -13.70
C PHE A 291 19.23 -9.52 -13.13
N VAL A 292 19.18 -8.19 -13.18
CA VAL A 292 20.10 -7.32 -12.44
C VAL A 292 19.29 -6.49 -11.45
N ASN A 293 19.64 -6.61 -10.18
CA ASN A 293 18.97 -5.98 -9.04
C ASN A 293 19.82 -4.82 -8.52
N PHE A 294 19.24 -3.62 -8.45
CA PHE A 294 19.90 -2.38 -8.05
C PHE A 294 19.39 -1.87 -6.70
N PHE A 295 20.32 -1.47 -5.86
CA PHE A 295 20.08 -0.94 -4.52
C PHE A 295 20.46 0.54 -4.51
N LEU A 296 19.43 1.40 -4.45
CA LEU A 296 19.60 2.85 -4.39
C LEU A 296 20.24 3.33 -3.09
N ASN A 297 20.86 4.50 -3.16
CA ASN A 297 21.22 5.30 -1.99
C ASN A 297 19.95 5.94 -1.39
N HIS A 298 19.34 5.24 -0.43
CA HIS A 298 18.08 5.67 0.19
C HIS A 298 18.22 6.97 0.97
N ILE A 299 19.41 7.32 1.47
CA ILE A 299 19.66 8.61 2.13
C ILE A 299 19.53 9.74 1.11
N LYS A 300 20.24 9.63 -0.03
CA LYS A 300 20.13 10.63 -1.11
C LYS A 300 18.71 10.72 -1.67
N LEU A 301 18.03 9.58 -1.83
CA LEU A 301 16.63 9.54 -2.25
C LEU A 301 15.73 10.24 -1.24
N SER A 302 15.89 9.96 0.06
CA SER A 302 15.06 10.54 1.13
C SER A 302 15.17 12.06 1.23
N GLN A 303 16.36 12.64 0.95
CA GLN A 303 16.57 14.09 0.96
C GLN A 303 15.69 14.79 -0.09
N ALA A 304 15.73 14.32 -1.34
CA ALA A 304 14.90 14.87 -2.41
C ALA A 304 13.41 14.53 -2.19
N LEU A 305 13.13 13.29 -1.77
CA LEU A 305 11.78 12.77 -1.60
C LEU A 305 11.02 13.47 -0.49
N PHE A 306 11.54 13.48 0.74
CA PHE A 306 10.82 14.03 1.87
C PHE A 306 10.64 15.54 1.74
N LYS A 307 11.62 16.25 1.16
CA LYS A 307 11.45 17.66 0.81
C LYS A 307 10.30 17.86 -0.19
N LYS A 308 10.21 17.03 -1.22
CA LYS A 308 9.12 17.09 -2.20
C LYS A 308 7.76 16.79 -1.56
N VAL A 309 7.68 15.78 -0.69
CA VAL A 309 6.47 15.47 0.09
C VAL A 309 6.10 16.66 0.99
N TYR A 310 7.08 17.27 1.65
CA TYR A 310 6.89 18.43 2.51
C TYR A 310 6.32 19.65 1.78
N ASP A 311 6.86 19.93 0.59
CA ASP A 311 6.47 21.10 -0.20
C ASP A 311 5.10 20.92 -0.87
N THR A 312 4.75 19.68 -1.25
CA THR A 312 3.53 19.39 -2.00
C THR A 312 2.36 18.88 -1.16
N LYS A 313 2.64 18.27 0.00
CA LYS A 313 1.66 17.77 0.99
C LYS A 313 0.54 16.96 0.34
N GLU A 314 -0.70 17.41 0.39
CA GLU A 314 -1.87 16.76 -0.19
C GLU A 314 -1.79 16.59 -1.71
N ASN A 315 -0.91 17.36 -2.39
CA ASN A 315 -0.66 17.24 -3.82
C ASN A 315 0.51 16.30 -4.15
N TRP A 316 1.21 15.75 -3.15
CA TRP A 316 2.25 14.75 -3.37
C TRP A 316 1.69 13.55 -4.14
N GLY A 317 2.45 13.05 -5.13
CA GLY A 317 2.03 11.96 -6.02
C GLY A 317 1.28 12.39 -7.29
N GLY A 318 0.79 13.64 -7.32
CA GLY A 318 0.17 14.20 -8.51
C GLY A 318 1.16 14.55 -9.62
N ASN A 319 0.64 14.77 -10.83
CA ASN A 319 1.41 15.21 -11.99
C ASN A 319 0.54 16.05 -12.95
N LYS A 320 1.17 16.60 -14.00
CA LYS A 320 0.52 17.50 -14.96
C LYS A 320 0.27 16.91 -16.35
N ARG A 321 0.20 15.57 -16.49
CA ARG A 321 0.02 14.91 -17.79
C ARG A 321 -1.27 15.33 -18.52
N GLY A 322 -2.31 15.62 -17.77
CA GLY A 322 -3.62 16.05 -18.26
C GLY A 322 -3.81 17.56 -18.36
N GLU A 323 -2.75 18.36 -18.13
CA GLU A 323 -2.88 19.83 -18.11
C GLU A 323 -3.51 20.35 -19.41
N ASN A 324 -4.47 21.27 -19.28
CA ASN A 324 -5.29 21.81 -20.36
C ASN A 324 -6.18 20.79 -21.10
N ARG A 325 -6.35 19.57 -20.60
CA ARG A 325 -7.26 18.56 -21.17
C ARG A 325 -8.47 18.36 -20.27
N LYS A 326 -9.66 18.47 -20.85
CA LYS A 326 -10.93 18.25 -20.14
C LYS A 326 -11.45 16.84 -20.38
N VAL A 327 -11.96 16.19 -19.35
CA VAL A 327 -12.57 14.85 -19.44
C VAL A 327 -13.91 14.84 -18.73
N VAL A 328 -14.85 14.05 -19.23
CA VAL A 328 -16.16 13.85 -18.59
C VAL A 328 -16.20 12.44 -17.99
N VAL A 329 -16.64 12.32 -16.75
CA VAL A 329 -16.85 11.03 -16.09
C VAL A 329 -18.31 10.94 -15.69
N GLU A 330 -19.07 10.06 -16.36
CA GLU A 330 -20.47 9.80 -16.04
C GLU A 330 -20.57 8.56 -15.15
N PHE A 331 -21.17 8.71 -13.97
CA PHE A 331 -21.29 7.62 -13.01
C PHE A 331 -22.46 7.79 -12.04
N SER A 332 -22.73 6.72 -11.28
CA SER A 332 -23.90 6.53 -10.43
C SER A 332 -25.20 6.40 -11.20
N SER A 333 -25.64 7.47 -11.87
CA SER A 333 -26.79 7.51 -12.78
C SER A 333 -28.02 6.71 -12.29
N PRO A 334 -28.49 6.86 -11.03
CA PRO A 334 -29.63 6.11 -10.52
C PRO A 334 -30.93 6.56 -11.19
N ASN A 335 -31.94 5.68 -11.11
CA ASN A 335 -33.31 6.05 -11.42
C ASN A 335 -33.94 6.63 -10.16
N ILE A 336 -34.45 7.85 -10.22
CA ILE A 336 -34.92 8.56 -9.02
C ILE A 336 -36.17 7.94 -8.39
N ALA A 337 -36.93 7.16 -9.17
CA ALA A 337 -38.13 6.45 -8.69
C ALA A 337 -37.78 5.12 -7.99
N LYS A 338 -36.50 4.79 -7.83
CA LYS A 338 -36.04 3.57 -7.16
C LYS A 338 -35.05 3.90 -6.04
N PRO A 339 -35.15 3.21 -4.90
CA PRO A 339 -34.20 3.39 -3.82
C PRO A 339 -32.77 3.06 -4.23
N PHE A 340 -31.83 3.75 -3.58
CA PHE A 340 -30.42 3.54 -3.80
C PHE A 340 -29.94 2.26 -3.08
N HIS A 341 -29.81 1.16 -3.81
CA HIS A 341 -29.25 -0.10 -3.29
C HIS A 341 -27.75 -0.26 -3.59
N ALA A 342 -27.07 -1.23 -2.96
CA ALA A 342 -25.63 -1.46 -3.13
C ALA A 342 -25.16 -1.73 -4.58
N GLY A 343 -26.04 -2.11 -5.51
CA GLY A 343 -25.70 -2.10 -6.95
C GLY A 343 -25.29 -0.72 -7.49
N HIS A 344 -25.93 0.37 -7.06
CA HIS A 344 -25.60 1.74 -7.47
C HIS A 344 -24.32 2.25 -6.80
N LEU A 345 -24.00 1.72 -5.60
CA LEU A 345 -22.78 2.05 -4.88
C LEU A 345 -21.53 1.76 -5.73
N ARG A 346 -21.50 0.65 -6.48
CA ARG A 346 -20.34 0.29 -7.31
C ARG A 346 -20.01 1.35 -8.35
N SER A 347 -20.98 1.74 -9.17
CA SER A 347 -20.78 2.81 -10.16
C SER A 347 -20.32 4.10 -9.47
N THR A 348 -20.90 4.40 -8.31
CA THR A 348 -20.62 5.60 -7.51
C THR A 348 -19.17 5.68 -7.04
N ILE A 349 -18.68 4.66 -6.34
CA ILE A 349 -17.32 4.66 -5.80
C ILE A 349 -16.26 4.53 -6.90
N ILE A 350 -16.53 3.73 -7.94
CA ILE A 350 -15.61 3.56 -9.06
C ILE A 350 -15.50 4.87 -9.82
N GLY A 351 -16.61 5.51 -10.14
CA GLY A 351 -16.60 6.76 -10.90
C GLY A 351 -15.94 7.90 -10.15
N SER A 352 -16.19 8.02 -8.84
CA SER A 352 -15.50 9.02 -8.04
C SER A 352 -13.99 8.74 -7.93
N PHE A 353 -13.58 7.47 -7.82
CA PHE A 353 -12.17 7.09 -7.92
C PHE A 353 -11.56 7.50 -9.27
N VAL A 354 -12.24 7.22 -10.40
CA VAL A 354 -11.78 7.61 -11.73
C VAL A 354 -11.64 9.13 -11.83
N ARG A 355 -12.60 9.88 -11.27
CA ARG A 355 -12.52 11.35 -11.19
C ARG A 355 -11.29 11.81 -10.40
N ASN A 356 -11.05 11.24 -9.23
CA ASN A 356 -9.93 11.64 -8.37
C ASN A 356 -8.57 11.31 -8.99
N ILE A 357 -8.41 10.12 -9.57
CA ILE A 357 -7.13 9.73 -10.19
C ILE A 357 -6.84 10.53 -11.47
N LEU A 358 -7.86 10.91 -12.24
CA LEU A 358 -7.69 11.81 -13.39
C LEU A 358 -7.29 13.21 -12.92
N ALA A 359 -7.94 13.75 -11.89
CA ALA A 359 -7.59 15.05 -11.32
C ALA A 359 -6.15 15.06 -10.76
N ALA A 360 -5.72 13.99 -10.08
CA ALA A 360 -4.34 13.83 -9.61
C ALA A 360 -3.30 13.75 -10.74
N ASN A 361 -3.72 13.35 -11.95
CA ASN A 361 -2.89 13.38 -13.16
C ASN A 361 -3.03 14.71 -13.95
N GLY A 362 -3.68 15.73 -13.38
CA GLY A 362 -3.74 17.09 -13.93
C GLY A 362 -4.87 17.35 -14.93
N TYR A 363 -5.79 16.41 -15.13
CA TYR A 363 -6.95 16.60 -16.01
C TYR A 363 -7.99 17.52 -15.38
N GLY A 364 -8.62 18.37 -16.19
CA GLY A 364 -9.86 19.05 -15.80
C GLY A 364 -11.03 18.06 -15.90
N VAL A 365 -11.52 17.57 -14.77
CA VAL A 365 -12.58 16.55 -14.74
C VAL A 365 -13.94 17.18 -14.50
N ILE A 366 -14.92 16.79 -15.31
CA ILE A 366 -16.34 17.08 -15.11
C ILE A 366 -17.02 15.79 -14.63
N SER A 367 -17.46 15.75 -13.37
CA SER A 367 -18.27 14.66 -12.83
C SER A 367 -19.75 14.89 -13.17
N MET A 368 -20.34 13.94 -13.90
CA MET A 368 -21.73 13.98 -14.32
C MET A 368 -22.52 12.82 -13.71
N ASN A 369 -23.67 13.14 -13.15
CA ASN A 369 -24.69 12.16 -12.78
C ASN A 369 -25.82 12.23 -13.80
N TYR A 370 -26.04 11.18 -14.60
CA TYR A 370 -27.07 11.15 -15.63
C TYR A 370 -28.30 10.39 -15.12
N LEU A 371 -29.20 11.10 -14.46
CA LEU A 371 -30.33 10.52 -13.75
C LEU A 371 -31.32 9.85 -14.72
N GLY A 372 -31.79 8.65 -14.35
CA GLY A 372 -32.91 7.99 -15.00
C GLY A 372 -34.21 8.67 -14.58
N ASP A 373 -34.42 9.88 -15.08
CA ASP A 373 -35.46 10.81 -14.63
C ASP A 373 -36.59 11.02 -15.65
N TRP A 374 -36.70 10.16 -16.66
CA TRP A 374 -37.76 10.23 -17.67
C TRP A 374 -38.30 8.84 -18.02
N GLY A 375 -39.60 8.74 -18.32
CA GLY A 375 -40.23 7.51 -18.79
C GLY A 375 -41.51 7.12 -18.06
N LYS A 376 -42.14 6.02 -18.50
CA LYS A 376 -43.47 5.54 -18.01
C LYS A 376 -43.54 5.34 -16.49
N GLN A 377 -42.40 5.10 -15.83
CA GLN A 377 -42.31 4.95 -14.38
C GLN A 377 -42.77 6.21 -13.65
N TYR A 378 -42.59 7.39 -14.26
CA TYR A 378 -43.07 8.67 -13.71
C TYR A 378 -44.55 8.88 -13.89
N GLY A 379 -45.13 8.47 -15.02
CA GLY A 379 -46.58 8.50 -15.18
C GLY A 379 -47.25 7.68 -14.08
N LEU A 380 -46.66 6.52 -13.74
CA LEU A 380 -47.14 5.69 -12.65
C LEU A 380 -46.91 6.34 -11.28
N LEU A 381 -45.75 6.95 -11.06
CA LEU A 381 -45.44 7.65 -9.80
C LEU A 381 -46.35 8.87 -9.58
N ALA A 382 -46.66 9.63 -10.62
CA ALA A 382 -47.55 10.79 -10.54
C ALA A 382 -48.99 10.38 -10.23
N VAL A 383 -49.55 9.41 -10.96
CA VAL A 383 -50.87 8.82 -10.66
C VAL A 383 -50.89 8.22 -9.24
N GLY A 384 -49.80 7.56 -8.84
CA GLY A 384 -49.65 7.04 -7.49
C GLY A 384 -49.64 8.14 -6.43
N PHE A 385 -48.99 9.27 -6.70
CA PHE A 385 -48.89 10.38 -5.77
C PHE A 385 -50.23 11.11 -5.61
N GLU A 386 -51.03 11.19 -6.67
CA GLU A 386 -52.41 11.71 -6.55
C GLU A 386 -53.28 10.85 -5.61
N ARG A 387 -53.04 9.53 -5.55
CA ARG A 387 -53.82 8.58 -4.73
C ARG A 387 -53.28 8.41 -3.32
N TYR A 388 -51.95 8.38 -3.17
CA TYR A 388 -51.27 7.95 -1.94
C TYR A 388 -50.21 8.94 -1.47
N GLY A 389 -49.98 10.02 -2.23
CA GLY A 389 -49.00 11.04 -1.93
C GLY A 389 -49.39 11.89 -0.72
N SER A 390 -48.37 12.52 -0.15
CA SER A 390 -48.47 13.42 1.00
C SER A 390 -47.32 14.40 0.86
N GLU A 391 -47.64 15.69 0.76
CA GLU A 391 -46.62 16.73 0.62
C GLU A 391 -45.72 16.81 1.85
N GLU A 392 -46.29 16.63 3.04
CA GLU A 392 -45.56 16.61 4.31
C GLU A 392 -44.48 15.51 4.32
N LYS A 393 -44.87 14.27 3.96
CA LYS A 393 -43.92 13.15 3.89
C LYS A 393 -42.91 13.30 2.77
N LEU A 394 -43.31 13.90 1.65
CA LEU A 394 -42.41 14.18 0.53
C LEU A 394 -41.31 15.16 0.95
N LEU A 395 -41.61 16.17 1.77
CA LEU A 395 -40.62 17.12 2.26
C LEU A 395 -39.71 16.53 3.35
N GLU A 396 -40.20 15.59 4.15
CA GLU A 396 -39.42 14.89 5.17
C GLU A 396 -38.38 13.94 4.54
N ASP A 397 -38.83 13.03 3.68
CA ASP A 397 -37.98 12.06 2.98
C ASP A 397 -38.52 11.77 1.57
N PRO A 398 -38.09 12.56 0.57
CA PRO A 398 -38.59 12.43 -0.80
C PRO A 398 -38.38 11.03 -1.37
N ILE A 399 -37.20 10.43 -1.15
CA ILE A 399 -36.84 9.15 -1.79
C ILE A 399 -37.70 8.03 -1.22
N LYS A 400 -37.80 7.96 0.12
CA LYS A 400 -38.58 6.92 0.79
C LYS A 400 -40.08 7.05 0.50
N HIS A 401 -40.63 8.25 0.60
CA HIS A 401 -42.05 8.46 0.36
C HIS A 401 -42.43 8.20 -1.10
N LEU A 402 -41.63 8.66 -2.08
CA LEU A 402 -41.85 8.34 -3.49
C LEU A 402 -41.73 6.82 -3.75
N PHE A 403 -40.84 6.12 -3.06
CA PHE A 403 -40.76 4.67 -3.14
C PHE A 403 -42.01 3.98 -2.56
N ASP A 404 -42.51 4.41 -1.41
CA ASP A 404 -43.73 3.86 -0.80
C ASP A 404 -44.94 4.04 -1.72
N VAL A 405 -45.05 5.24 -2.33
CA VAL A 405 -46.05 5.53 -3.35
C VAL A 405 -45.88 4.61 -4.55
N TYR A 406 -44.66 4.48 -5.07
CA TYR A 406 -44.34 3.59 -6.20
C TYR A 406 -44.72 2.14 -5.92
N VAL A 407 -44.43 1.61 -4.73
CA VAL A 407 -44.77 0.23 -4.36
C VAL A 407 -46.29 0.03 -4.33
N LYS A 408 -47.04 0.96 -3.73
CA LYS A 408 -48.51 0.89 -3.66
C LYS A 408 -49.15 0.94 -5.04
N ILE A 409 -48.77 1.91 -5.86
CA ILE A 409 -49.37 2.04 -7.20
C ILE A 409 -49.00 0.88 -8.13
N ASN A 410 -47.82 0.26 -7.95
CA ASN A 410 -47.48 -0.96 -8.68
C ASN A 410 -48.33 -2.17 -8.22
N GLN A 411 -48.79 -2.19 -6.97
CA GLN A 411 -49.71 -3.23 -6.51
C GLN A 411 -51.08 -3.03 -7.15
N ASP A 412 -51.59 -1.79 -7.17
CA ASP A 412 -52.84 -1.46 -7.88
C ASP A 412 -52.76 -1.83 -9.36
N ALA A 413 -51.64 -1.54 -10.02
CA ALA A 413 -51.47 -1.83 -11.44
C ALA A 413 -51.44 -3.33 -11.78
N LYS A 414 -51.09 -4.20 -10.83
CA LYS A 414 -51.23 -5.65 -11.01
C LYS A 414 -52.67 -6.12 -10.91
N GLU A 415 -53.48 -5.43 -10.11
CA GLU A 415 -54.87 -5.79 -9.83
C GLU A 415 -55.84 -5.09 -10.79
N ASN A 416 -55.45 -3.96 -11.37
CA ASN A 416 -56.26 -3.14 -12.26
C ASN A 416 -55.43 -2.57 -13.41
N GLU A 417 -55.70 -3.06 -14.62
CA GLU A 417 -54.98 -2.66 -15.84
C GLU A 417 -55.23 -1.20 -16.24
N ALA A 418 -56.34 -0.57 -15.79
CA ALA A 418 -56.64 0.84 -16.06
C ALA A 418 -55.59 1.80 -15.47
N VAL A 419 -54.89 1.39 -14.41
CA VAL A 419 -53.79 2.18 -13.82
C VAL A 419 -52.63 2.34 -14.81
N HIS A 420 -52.39 1.32 -15.65
CA HIS A 420 -51.39 1.43 -16.70
C HIS A 420 -51.82 2.40 -17.82
N ASP A 421 -53.11 2.51 -18.11
CA ASP A 421 -53.64 3.49 -19.05
C ASP A 421 -53.52 4.92 -18.52
N GLU A 422 -53.87 5.15 -17.25
CA GLU A 422 -53.69 6.44 -16.59
C GLU A 422 -52.22 6.87 -16.59
N ALA A 423 -51.31 5.96 -16.22
CA ALA A 423 -49.87 6.22 -16.23
C ALA A 423 -49.35 6.54 -17.63
N ARG A 424 -49.82 5.82 -18.67
CA ARG A 424 -49.49 6.10 -20.08
C ARG A 424 -50.00 7.49 -20.50
N ALA A 425 -51.24 7.83 -20.15
CA ALA A 425 -51.83 9.12 -20.46
C ALA A 425 -51.08 10.27 -19.77
N TYR A 426 -50.70 10.09 -18.50
CA TYR A 426 -49.92 11.08 -17.76
C TYR A 426 -48.54 11.28 -18.39
N PHE A 427 -47.83 10.19 -18.72
CA PHE A 427 -46.53 10.30 -19.37
C PHE A 427 -46.61 11.00 -20.74
N LYS A 428 -47.66 10.72 -21.52
CA LYS A 428 -47.91 11.44 -22.77
C LYS A 428 -48.10 12.94 -22.56
N LYS A 429 -48.83 13.37 -21.51
CA LYS A 429 -48.93 14.80 -21.17
C LYS A 429 -47.56 15.44 -20.91
N MET A 430 -46.66 14.72 -20.23
CA MET A 430 -45.28 15.19 -20.01
C MET A 430 -44.52 15.35 -21.34
N GLU A 431 -44.66 14.40 -22.27
CA GLU A 431 -44.03 14.47 -23.60
C GLU A 431 -44.62 15.59 -24.46
N ASP A 432 -45.92 15.86 -24.34
CA ASP A 432 -46.63 16.93 -25.04
C ASP A 432 -46.37 18.33 -24.41
N GLY A 433 -45.59 18.40 -23.32
CA GLY A 433 -45.18 19.66 -22.69
C GLY A 433 -46.20 20.27 -21.71
N ASP A 434 -47.12 19.47 -21.16
CA ASP A 434 -48.13 19.95 -20.21
C ASP A 434 -47.46 20.52 -18.93
N GLU A 435 -47.68 21.81 -18.68
CA GLU A 435 -47.01 22.53 -17.57
C GLU A 435 -47.34 21.95 -16.20
N ALA A 436 -48.57 21.47 -15.97
CA ALA A 436 -48.96 20.92 -14.68
C ALA A 436 -48.28 19.57 -14.43
N ALA A 437 -48.25 18.70 -15.45
CA ALA A 437 -47.57 17.42 -15.38
C ALA A 437 -46.05 17.58 -15.18
N LEU A 438 -45.43 18.50 -15.93
CA LEU A 438 -44.01 18.83 -15.82
C LEU A 438 -43.66 19.45 -14.48
N LYS A 439 -44.55 20.28 -13.89
CA LYS A 439 -44.31 20.88 -12.58
C LYS A 439 -44.17 19.82 -11.48
N ILE A 440 -45.08 18.84 -11.43
CA ILE A 440 -45.02 17.73 -10.48
C ILE A 440 -43.74 16.91 -10.67
N TRP A 441 -43.41 16.60 -11.92
CA TRP A 441 -42.16 15.90 -12.25
C TRP A 441 -40.92 16.66 -11.77
N SER A 442 -40.84 17.96 -12.05
CA SER A 442 -39.70 18.81 -11.65
C SER A 442 -39.56 18.86 -10.14
N HIS A 443 -40.67 18.92 -9.40
CA HIS A 443 -40.69 18.91 -7.94
C HIS A 443 -40.11 17.61 -7.37
N PHE A 444 -40.53 16.46 -7.89
CA PHE A 444 -39.97 15.16 -7.48
C PHE A 444 -38.48 15.06 -7.79
N ARG A 445 -38.08 15.52 -8.98
CA ARG A 445 -36.68 15.51 -9.42
C ARG A 445 -35.81 16.38 -8.53
N ASP A 446 -36.20 17.62 -8.27
CA ASP A 446 -35.39 18.59 -7.55
C ASP A 446 -35.21 18.18 -6.08
N LEU A 447 -36.28 17.70 -5.43
CA LEU A 447 -36.21 17.15 -4.08
C LEU A 447 -35.32 15.89 -4.01
N SER A 448 -35.41 15.01 -5.01
CA SER A 448 -34.54 13.82 -5.09
C SER A 448 -33.07 14.21 -5.24
N ILE A 449 -32.75 15.24 -6.04
CA ILE A 449 -31.38 15.73 -6.19
C ILE A 449 -30.81 16.27 -4.87
N VAL A 450 -31.62 16.98 -4.07
CA VAL A 450 -31.20 17.45 -2.74
C VAL A 450 -30.82 16.27 -1.86
N LYS A 451 -31.65 15.22 -1.79
CA LYS A 451 -31.32 14.01 -1.01
C LYS A 451 -30.12 13.24 -1.56
N TYR A 452 -29.99 13.12 -2.87
CA TYR A 452 -28.80 12.52 -3.45
C TYR A 452 -27.51 13.26 -3.10
N ARG A 453 -27.54 14.61 -3.06
CA ARG A 453 -26.37 15.40 -2.63
C ARG A 453 -25.95 15.07 -1.20
N GLU A 454 -26.90 14.87 -0.28
CA GLU A 454 -26.59 14.45 1.09
C GLU A 454 -25.89 13.08 1.12
N ILE A 455 -26.44 12.09 0.42
CA ILE A 455 -25.89 10.73 0.33
C ILE A 455 -24.49 10.73 -0.31
N TYR A 456 -24.32 11.45 -1.43
CA TYR A 456 -23.03 11.55 -2.10
C TYR A 456 -22.00 12.30 -1.25
N ALA A 457 -22.39 13.38 -0.57
CA ALA A 457 -21.51 14.12 0.33
C ALA A 457 -21.01 13.24 1.49
N ARG A 458 -21.87 12.40 2.06
CA ARG A 458 -21.47 11.40 3.07
C ARG A 458 -20.39 10.45 2.53
N LEU A 459 -20.42 10.11 1.23
CA LEU A 459 -19.38 9.31 0.55
C LEU A 459 -18.17 10.13 0.07
N ASN A 460 -18.05 11.40 0.44
CA ASN A 460 -17.05 12.35 -0.08
C ASN A 460 -17.10 12.55 -1.60
N ILE A 461 -18.30 12.56 -2.18
CA ILE A 461 -18.55 12.70 -3.61
C ILE A 461 -19.34 13.98 -3.88
N ALA A 462 -18.88 14.75 -4.87
CA ALA A 462 -19.60 15.89 -5.41
C ALA A 462 -19.66 15.79 -6.94
N PHE A 463 -20.84 16.07 -7.50
CA PHE A 463 -21.05 16.16 -8.94
C PHE A 463 -21.02 17.61 -9.39
N ASP A 464 -20.34 17.87 -10.50
CA ASP A 464 -20.39 19.17 -11.17
C ASP A 464 -21.74 19.37 -11.85
N VAL A 465 -22.32 18.29 -12.40
CA VAL A 465 -23.56 18.32 -13.18
C VAL A 465 -24.50 17.19 -12.79
N TYR A 466 -25.73 17.54 -12.41
CA TYR A 466 -26.86 16.61 -12.29
C TYR A 466 -27.70 16.69 -13.56
N SER A 467 -27.35 15.86 -14.54
CA SER A 467 -28.08 15.72 -15.79
C SER A 467 -29.14 14.62 -15.69
N GLY A 468 -29.85 14.34 -16.77
CA GLY A 468 -30.81 13.25 -16.81
C GLY A 468 -31.39 13.02 -18.19
N GLU A 469 -32.06 11.89 -18.34
CA GLU A 469 -32.76 11.54 -19.58
C GLU A 469 -33.69 12.67 -20.04
N SER A 470 -34.40 13.30 -19.11
CA SER A 470 -35.33 14.41 -19.34
C SER A 470 -34.74 15.62 -20.04
N GLN A 471 -33.43 15.84 -19.92
CA GLN A 471 -32.76 17.01 -20.49
C GLN A 471 -32.43 16.83 -21.97
N VAL A 472 -32.49 15.59 -22.47
CA VAL A 472 -32.23 15.25 -23.87
C VAL A 472 -33.56 15.32 -24.63
N THR A 473 -33.99 16.53 -24.96
CA THR A 473 -35.25 16.79 -25.67
C THR A 473 -35.03 16.83 -27.18
N ASP A 474 -34.28 17.81 -27.68
CA ASP A 474 -34.02 17.96 -29.13
C ASP A 474 -33.03 16.92 -29.68
N GLY A 475 -32.14 16.40 -28.83
CA GLY A 475 -31.11 15.43 -29.22
C GLY A 475 -31.64 14.16 -29.86
N MET A 476 -32.84 13.69 -29.47
CA MET A 476 -33.42 12.47 -30.01
C MET A 476 -33.91 12.61 -31.45
N ASN A 477 -34.64 13.69 -31.75
CA ASN A 477 -35.10 13.99 -33.11
C ASN A 477 -33.91 14.25 -34.04
N ARG A 478 -32.90 14.96 -33.52
CA ARG A 478 -31.63 15.18 -34.23
C ARG A 478 -30.90 13.87 -34.51
N ALA A 479 -30.80 12.97 -33.53
CA ALA A 479 -30.18 11.66 -33.71
C ALA A 479 -30.88 10.85 -34.81
N LEU A 480 -32.21 10.75 -34.78
CA LEU A 480 -32.98 10.05 -35.82
C LEU A 480 -32.74 10.63 -37.21
N LYS A 481 -32.76 11.97 -37.33
CA LYS A 481 -32.51 12.66 -38.60
C LYS A 481 -31.13 12.32 -39.15
N MET A 482 -30.09 12.37 -38.31
CA MET A 482 -28.72 12.04 -38.72
C MET A 482 -28.58 10.57 -39.14
N LEU A 483 -29.26 9.66 -38.43
CA LEU A 483 -29.29 8.23 -38.77
C LEU A 483 -29.95 7.97 -40.13
N HIS A 484 -31.03 8.68 -40.45
CA HIS A 484 -31.67 8.66 -41.77
C HIS A 484 -30.76 9.21 -42.86
N GLU A 485 -30.18 10.41 -42.66
CA GLU A 485 -29.31 11.06 -43.65
C GLU A 485 -28.04 10.26 -43.96
N LYS A 486 -27.56 9.45 -43.00
CA LYS A 486 -26.42 8.55 -43.17
C LYS A 486 -26.81 7.17 -43.72
N ASN A 487 -28.09 6.93 -44.03
CA ASN A 487 -28.62 5.65 -44.50
C ASN A 487 -28.26 4.46 -43.57
N LEU A 488 -28.31 4.68 -42.25
CA LEU A 488 -28.00 3.64 -41.26
C LEU A 488 -29.26 2.87 -40.79
N LEU A 489 -30.45 3.39 -41.08
CA LEU A 489 -31.71 2.84 -40.65
C LEU A 489 -32.29 1.88 -41.69
N THR A 490 -32.70 0.71 -41.22
CA THR A 490 -33.46 -0.28 -41.98
C THR A 490 -34.80 -0.50 -41.28
N GLU A 491 -35.88 -0.59 -42.05
CA GLU A 491 -37.18 -0.98 -41.52
C GLU A 491 -37.24 -2.51 -41.38
N SER A 492 -37.66 -3.00 -40.21
CA SER A 492 -37.84 -4.42 -39.94
C SER A 492 -39.10 -4.62 -39.10
N ASP A 493 -40.07 -5.33 -39.67
CA ASP A 493 -41.40 -5.53 -39.10
C ASP A 493 -42.11 -4.22 -38.69
N GLY A 494 -41.82 -3.09 -39.33
CA GLY A 494 -42.36 -1.77 -38.97
C GLY A 494 -41.61 -1.04 -37.86
N ALA A 495 -40.56 -1.64 -37.28
CA ALA A 495 -39.62 -0.95 -36.39
C ALA A 495 -38.41 -0.43 -37.18
N LEU A 496 -37.80 0.67 -36.71
CA LEU A 496 -36.53 1.14 -37.25
C LEU A 496 -35.37 0.52 -36.49
N ILE A 497 -34.45 -0.10 -37.22
CA ILE A 497 -33.29 -0.80 -36.69
C ILE A 497 -32.00 -0.35 -37.36
N ILE A 498 -30.88 -0.57 -36.68
CA ILE A 498 -29.52 -0.48 -37.23
C ILE A 498 -28.92 -1.88 -37.16
N ASP A 499 -28.56 -2.45 -38.31
CA ASP A 499 -27.89 -3.74 -38.37
C ASP A 499 -26.38 -3.56 -38.16
N LEU A 500 -25.90 -3.96 -36.99
CA LEU A 500 -24.48 -3.94 -36.61
C LEU A 500 -23.88 -5.36 -36.62
N SER A 501 -24.52 -6.33 -37.27
CA SER A 501 -24.05 -7.72 -37.36
C SER A 501 -22.67 -7.83 -38.02
N LYS A 502 -22.37 -6.96 -38.99
CA LYS A 502 -21.03 -6.81 -39.60
C LYS A 502 -19.93 -6.54 -38.56
N TYR A 503 -20.29 -5.91 -37.44
CA TYR A 503 -19.39 -5.56 -36.33
C TYR A 503 -19.49 -6.54 -35.16
N LYS A 504 -20.25 -7.64 -35.30
CA LYS A 504 -20.55 -8.62 -34.24
C LYS A 504 -21.30 -8.01 -33.05
N LEU A 505 -22.14 -7.00 -33.31
CA LEU A 505 -22.97 -6.31 -32.30
C LEU A 505 -24.47 -6.55 -32.48
N GLY A 506 -24.86 -7.40 -33.44
CA GLY A 506 -26.26 -7.76 -33.69
C GLY A 506 -27.11 -6.59 -34.19
N ILE A 507 -28.42 -6.68 -33.98
CA ILE A 507 -29.39 -5.66 -34.38
C ILE A 507 -29.67 -4.72 -33.21
N CYS A 508 -29.60 -3.42 -33.45
CA CYS A 508 -29.97 -2.40 -32.49
C CYS A 508 -31.31 -1.77 -32.91
N VAL A 509 -32.34 -1.90 -32.09
CA VAL A 509 -33.64 -1.26 -32.35
C VAL A 509 -33.58 0.18 -31.86
N VAL A 510 -33.88 1.14 -32.74
CA VAL A 510 -33.86 2.58 -32.40
C VAL A 510 -35.26 3.15 -32.18
N GLN A 511 -36.26 2.61 -32.89
CA GLN A 511 -37.65 3.03 -32.80
C GLN A 511 -38.57 1.82 -32.97
N LYS A 512 -39.59 1.71 -32.13
CA LYS A 512 -40.62 0.66 -32.22
C LYS A 512 -41.64 0.97 -33.31
N LYS A 513 -42.48 -0.02 -33.63
CA LYS A 513 -43.59 0.10 -34.60
C LYS A 513 -44.58 1.22 -34.28
N ASP A 514 -44.72 1.55 -33.00
CA ASP A 514 -45.61 2.61 -32.52
C ASP A 514 -44.99 4.02 -32.62
N GLY A 515 -43.80 4.15 -33.21
CA GLY A 515 -43.06 5.41 -33.32
C GLY A 515 -42.27 5.79 -32.05
N THR A 516 -42.35 5.00 -30.97
CA THR A 516 -41.63 5.30 -29.72
C THR A 516 -40.14 5.01 -29.90
N THR A 517 -39.32 6.03 -29.68
CA THR A 517 -37.85 5.92 -29.62
C THR A 517 -37.37 5.17 -28.39
N LEU A 518 -36.21 4.52 -28.48
CA LEU A 518 -35.60 3.77 -27.38
C LEU A 518 -34.41 4.49 -26.75
N TYR A 519 -33.91 3.96 -25.63
CA TYR A 519 -32.78 4.53 -24.88
C TYR A 519 -31.55 4.82 -25.75
N ILE A 520 -31.27 3.95 -26.73
CA ILE A 520 -30.13 4.16 -27.64
C ILE A 520 -30.23 5.48 -28.41
N THR A 521 -31.43 5.88 -28.85
CA THR A 521 -31.64 7.14 -29.56
C THR A 521 -31.39 8.34 -28.65
N ARG A 522 -31.82 8.24 -27.39
CA ARG A 522 -31.54 9.26 -26.36
C ARG A 522 -30.05 9.36 -26.07
N ASP A 523 -29.37 8.24 -25.91
CA ASP A 523 -27.94 8.23 -25.61
C ASP A 523 -27.07 8.75 -26.76
N ILE A 524 -27.50 8.57 -28.01
CA ILE A 524 -26.86 9.22 -29.17
C ILE A 524 -26.99 10.74 -29.06
N GLY A 525 -28.20 11.24 -28.79
CA GLY A 525 -28.44 12.67 -28.57
C GLY A 525 -27.61 13.22 -27.41
N ALA A 526 -27.65 12.55 -26.26
CA ALA A 526 -26.90 12.93 -25.07
C ALA A 526 -25.39 12.99 -25.35
N ALA A 527 -24.82 11.99 -26.03
CA ALA A 527 -23.40 11.97 -26.36
C ALA A 527 -22.99 13.14 -27.26
N ILE A 528 -23.83 13.50 -28.24
CA ILE A 528 -23.61 14.66 -29.12
C ILE A 528 -23.64 15.97 -28.32
N GLU A 529 -24.70 16.19 -27.54
CA GLU A 529 -24.88 17.40 -26.72
C GLU A 529 -23.73 17.59 -25.72
N ARG A 530 -23.26 16.50 -25.09
CA ARG A 530 -22.11 16.52 -24.18
C ARG A 530 -20.83 16.92 -24.90
N TYR A 531 -20.58 16.42 -26.11
CA TYR A 531 -19.39 16.80 -26.86
C TYR A 531 -19.46 18.27 -27.29
N GLU A 532 -20.62 18.74 -27.74
CA GLU A 532 -20.83 20.14 -28.13
C GLU A 532 -20.68 21.10 -26.94
N THR A 533 -21.12 20.69 -25.75
CA THR A 533 -21.04 21.49 -24.53
C THR A 533 -19.62 21.54 -23.97
N TYR A 534 -18.92 20.40 -23.92
CA TYR A 534 -17.68 20.29 -23.15
C TYR A 534 -16.41 20.18 -24.01
N GLY A 535 -16.52 19.82 -25.28
CA GLY A 535 -15.37 19.60 -26.16
C GLY A 535 -14.34 18.63 -25.57
N PHE A 536 -14.81 17.55 -24.93
CA PHE A 536 -13.97 16.71 -24.09
C PHE A 536 -12.86 16.00 -24.87
N GLU A 537 -11.72 15.82 -24.21
CA GLU A 537 -10.61 14.99 -24.71
C GLU A 537 -10.91 13.50 -24.55
N HIS A 538 -11.66 13.15 -23.50
CA HIS A 538 -12.14 11.79 -23.27
C HIS A 538 -13.42 11.81 -22.45
N MET A 539 -14.31 10.84 -22.68
CA MET A 539 -15.48 10.61 -21.85
C MET A 539 -15.54 9.16 -21.35
N TYR A 540 -15.66 9.00 -20.04
CA TYR A 540 -15.73 7.71 -19.36
C TYR A 540 -17.16 7.44 -18.87
N TYR A 541 -17.72 6.33 -19.33
CA TYR A 541 -19.01 5.79 -18.88
C TYR A 541 -18.76 4.70 -17.84
N ILE A 542 -19.17 4.92 -16.59
CA ILE A 542 -19.01 3.97 -15.49
C ILE A 542 -20.31 3.19 -15.30
N VAL A 543 -20.51 2.17 -16.14
CA VAL A 543 -21.79 1.44 -16.23
C VAL A 543 -21.56 -0.05 -16.01
N ALA A 544 -22.48 -0.74 -15.34
CA ALA A 544 -22.37 -2.17 -15.06
C ALA A 544 -22.17 -3.01 -16.34
N SER A 545 -21.51 -4.17 -16.22
CA SER A 545 -21.20 -5.03 -17.36
C SER A 545 -22.43 -5.62 -18.07
N GLN A 546 -23.60 -5.55 -17.44
CA GLN A 546 -24.88 -5.89 -18.06
C GLN A 546 -25.21 -4.99 -19.26
N GLN A 547 -24.61 -3.79 -19.35
CA GLN A 547 -24.81 -2.83 -20.44
C GLN A 547 -23.66 -2.83 -21.47
N ASP A 548 -22.77 -3.83 -21.43
CA ASP A 548 -21.64 -3.94 -22.36
C ASP A 548 -22.08 -3.90 -23.84
N LEU A 549 -23.16 -4.60 -24.19
CA LEU A 549 -23.65 -4.61 -25.57
C LEU A 549 -24.20 -3.23 -25.97
N HIS A 550 -25.00 -2.62 -25.10
CA HIS A 550 -25.63 -1.32 -25.33
C HIS A 550 -24.58 -0.23 -25.63
N LEU A 551 -23.56 -0.09 -24.76
CA LEU A 551 -22.52 0.92 -24.98
C LEU A 551 -21.61 0.62 -26.17
N LYS A 552 -21.34 -0.66 -26.48
CA LYS A 552 -20.64 -1.02 -27.72
C LYS A 552 -21.44 -0.65 -28.97
N GLN A 553 -22.75 -0.86 -28.95
CA GLN A 553 -23.65 -0.43 -30.02
C GLN A 553 -23.64 1.10 -30.14
N LEU A 554 -23.81 1.82 -29.03
CA LEU A 554 -23.78 3.29 -28.99
C LEU A 554 -22.49 3.84 -29.61
N PHE A 555 -21.33 3.39 -29.15
CA PHE A 555 -20.04 3.90 -29.64
C PHE A 555 -19.83 3.59 -31.12
N LYS A 556 -20.24 2.38 -31.58
CA LYS A 556 -20.18 2.04 -33.00
C LYS A 556 -21.15 2.89 -33.82
N ILE A 557 -22.35 3.18 -33.34
CA ILE A 557 -23.30 4.03 -34.05
C ILE A 557 -22.74 5.46 -34.20
N LEU A 558 -22.14 6.02 -33.14
CA LEU A 558 -21.50 7.34 -33.20
C LEU A 558 -20.33 7.37 -34.19
N GLU A 559 -19.54 6.29 -34.25
CA GLU A 559 -18.48 6.13 -35.26
C GLU A 559 -19.06 6.11 -36.70
N LEU A 560 -20.15 5.36 -36.92
CA LEU A 560 -20.82 5.26 -38.24
C LEU A 560 -21.50 6.57 -38.66
N LEU A 561 -21.94 7.39 -37.71
CA LEU A 561 -22.42 8.74 -37.94
C LEU A 561 -21.29 9.70 -38.38
N GLY A 562 -20.02 9.29 -38.25
CA GLY A 562 -18.84 10.04 -38.69
C GLY A 562 -18.25 10.94 -37.61
N PHE A 563 -18.54 10.69 -36.33
CA PHE A 563 -17.98 11.48 -35.24
C PHE A 563 -16.57 10.98 -34.87
N ASP A 564 -15.54 11.77 -35.20
CA ASP A 564 -14.14 11.44 -34.87
C ASP A 564 -13.89 11.28 -33.36
N TRP A 565 -14.69 11.94 -32.53
CA TRP A 565 -14.61 11.84 -31.07
C TRP A 565 -15.26 10.58 -30.49
N ALA A 566 -15.94 9.75 -31.29
CA ALA A 566 -16.47 8.46 -30.83
C ALA A 566 -15.37 7.54 -30.26
N LYS A 567 -14.14 7.62 -30.82
CA LYS A 567 -12.96 6.90 -30.31
C LYS A 567 -12.45 7.38 -28.94
N LYS A 568 -12.93 8.55 -28.49
CA LYS A 568 -12.63 9.16 -27.18
C LYS A 568 -13.63 8.73 -26.11
N LEU A 569 -14.59 7.86 -26.44
CA LEU A 569 -15.53 7.31 -25.47
C LEU A 569 -14.97 5.99 -24.92
N THR A 570 -15.11 5.78 -23.62
CA THR A 570 -14.69 4.52 -22.99
C THR A 570 -15.70 4.07 -21.97
N HIS A 571 -16.08 2.80 -22.08
CA HIS A 571 -16.88 2.11 -21.09
C HIS A 571 -15.96 1.45 -20.07
N LEU A 572 -16.00 1.94 -18.83
CA LEU A 572 -15.34 1.30 -17.69
C LEU A 572 -16.37 0.48 -16.94
N ASN A 573 -16.50 -0.78 -17.35
CA ASN A 573 -17.46 -1.69 -16.76
C ASN A 573 -17.05 -2.25 -15.40
N PHE A 574 -18.04 -2.83 -14.71
CA PHE A 574 -17.88 -3.50 -13.42
C PHE A 574 -18.91 -4.63 -13.26
N GLY A 575 -18.57 -5.63 -12.44
CA GLY A 575 -19.43 -6.78 -12.15
C GLY A 575 -20.57 -6.46 -11.17
N MET A 576 -21.51 -7.37 -11.04
CA MET A 576 -22.69 -7.19 -10.18
C MET A 576 -22.42 -7.54 -8.71
N VAL A 577 -23.20 -6.92 -7.82
CA VAL A 577 -23.33 -7.36 -6.43
C VAL A 577 -24.47 -8.38 -6.34
N GLY A 578 -24.14 -9.62 -5.97
CA GLY A 578 -25.10 -10.70 -5.74
C GLY A 578 -25.69 -10.68 -4.32
N GLY A 579 -26.67 -11.55 -4.07
CA GLY A 579 -27.36 -11.68 -2.77
C GLY A 579 -28.57 -10.76 -2.56
N MET A 580 -28.75 -9.71 -3.36
CA MET A 580 -29.89 -8.78 -3.25
C MET A 580 -30.97 -9.02 -4.31
N SER A 581 -32.24 -9.01 -3.90
CA SER A 581 -33.37 -9.13 -4.83
C SER A 581 -34.62 -8.42 -4.31
N THR A 582 -35.14 -7.46 -5.09
CA THR A 582 -36.40 -6.77 -4.80
C THR A 582 -37.59 -7.72 -4.77
N ARG A 583 -37.58 -8.74 -5.62
CA ARG A 583 -38.65 -9.75 -5.69
C ARG A 583 -38.64 -10.73 -4.52
N LYS A 584 -37.50 -10.94 -3.87
CA LYS A 584 -37.36 -11.82 -2.69
C LYS A 584 -37.34 -11.06 -1.36
N GLY A 585 -37.46 -9.72 -1.38
CA GLY A 585 -37.40 -8.89 -0.17
C GLY A 585 -36.01 -8.79 0.46
N THR A 586 -34.94 -9.19 -0.22
CA THR A 586 -33.56 -9.18 0.30
C THR A 586 -32.76 -7.96 -0.16
N VAL A 587 -33.44 -6.86 -0.54
CA VAL A 587 -32.76 -5.61 -0.91
C VAL A 587 -32.27 -4.95 0.37
N VAL A 588 -31.00 -4.57 0.37
CA VAL A 588 -30.42 -3.74 1.42
C VAL A 588 -30.21 -2.35 0.83
N PHE A 589 -30.76 -1.32 1.46
CA PHE A 589 -30.56 0.06 1.03
C PHE A 589 -29.17 0.53 1.43
N LEU A 590 -28.61 1.47 0.67
CA LEU A 590 -27.28 2.00 0.97
C LEU A 590 -27.25 2.70 2.33
N GLU A 591 -28.31 3.43 2.69
CA GLU A 591 -28.41 4.09 3.98
C GLU A 591 -28.35 3.09 5.14
N ASP A 592 -29.08 1.98 5.05
CA ASP A 592 -29.00 0.90 6.03
C ASP A 592 -27.57 0.34 6.13
N ILE A 593 -26.89 0.13 5.00
CA ILE A 593 -25.50 -0.35 5.00
C ILE A 593 -24.58 0.64 5.71
N LEU A 594 -24.72 1.93 5.43
CA LEU A 594 -23.89 2.97 6.04
C LEU A 594 -24.17 3.08 7.53
N GLU A 595 -25.43 3.04 7.94
CA GLU A 595 -25.86 3.13 9.34
C GLU A 595 -25.40 1.93 10.17
N GLU A 596 -25.69 0.72 9.71
CA GLU A 596 -25.29 -0.52 10.39
C GLU A 596 -23.76 -0.63 10.48
N THR A 597 -23.04 -0.22 9.43
CA THR A 597 -21.57 -0.22 9.46
C THR A 597 -21.05 0.84 10.44
N ARG A 598 -21.59 2.07 10.44
CA ARG A 598 -21.23 3.11 11.41
C ARG A 598 -21.41 2.61 12.84
N ASP A 599 -22.56 2.02 13.15
CA ASP A 599 -22.87 1.55 14.50
C ASP A 599 -21.96 0.40 14.91
N ALA A 600 -21.71 -0.55 14.01
CA ALA A 600 -20.73 -1.60 14.23
C ALA A 600 -19.33 -1.03 14.48
N MET A 601 -18.92 0.02 13.75
CA MET A 601 -17.62 0.65 13.97
C MET A 601 -17.56 1.38 15.31
N HIS A 602 -18.62 2.09 15.69
CA HIS A 602 -18.73 2.80 16.96
C HIS A 602 -18.60 1.86 18.16
N GLU A 603 -19.25 0.70 18.11
CA GLU A 603 -19.13 -0.33 19.16
C GLU A 603 -17.70 -0.88 19.29
N VAL A 604 -16.94 -0.99 18.20
CA VAL A 604 -15.54 -1.39 18.28
C VAL A 604 -14.67 -0.28 18.86
N MET A 605 -14.92 0.98 18.52
CA MET A 605 -14.18 2.13 19.09
C MET A 605 -14.35 2.22 20.61
N LYS A 606 -15.55 1.95 21.14
CA LYS A 606 -15.84 1.97 22.59
C LYS A 606 -15.00 0.99 23.41
N LYS A 607 -14.46 -0.07 22.79
CA LYS A 607 -13.63 -1.08 23.49
C LYS A 607 -12.33 -0.51 24.04
N ASN A 608 -11.88 0.66 23.58
CA ASN A 608 -10.72 1.36 24.12
C ASN A 608 -11.13 2.69 24.73
N GLU A 609 -11.66 2.66 25.97
CA GLU A 609 -12.20 3.82 26.67
C GLU A 609 -11.24 5.02 26.71
N HIS A 610 -9.95 4.76 26.95
CA HIS A 610 -8.94 5.82 27.01
C HIS A 610 -8.71 6.53 25.67
N LYS A 611 -8.72 5.80 24.54
CA LYS A 611 -8.62 6.42 23.22
C LYS A 611 -9.93 7.07 22.81
N TYR A 612 -11.05 6.42 23.11
CA TYR A 612 -12.39 6.89 22.80
C TYR A 612 -12.66 8.27 23.43
N ALA A 613 -12.23 8.48 24.67
CA ALA A 613 -12.36 9.76 25.38
C ALA A 613 -11.60 10.95 24.73
N GLN A 614 -10.71 10.69 23.76
CA GLN A 614 -9.94 11.72 23.05
C GLN A 614 -10.56 12.09 21.70
N ILE A 615 -11.74 11.54 21.38
CA ILE A 615 -12.42 11.77 20.11
C ILE A 615 -13.57 12.76 20.36
N ASP A 616 -13.50 13.91 19.70
CA ASP A 616 -14.50 14.99 19.87
C ASP A 616 -15.87 14.59 19.32
N ASP A 617 -15.91 13.99 18.14
CA ASP A 617 -17.12 13.45 17.52
C ASP A 617 -16.95 11.96 17.17
N PRO A 618 -17.27 11.06 18.11
CA PRO A 618 -17.13 9.62 17.88
C PRO A 618 -18.03 9.08 16.77
N MET A 619 -19.16 9.73 16.48
CA MET A 619 -20.11 9.27 15.47
C MET A 619 -19.63 9.60 14.06
N ASP A 620 -19.08 10.81 13.83
CA ASP A 620 -18.43 11.14 12.55
C ASP A 620 -17.23 10.23 12.29
N VAL A 621 -16.40 9.97 13.31
CA VAL A 621 -15.24 9.07 13.17
C VAL A 621 -15.70 7.64 12.84
N ALA A 622 -16.71 7.12 13.54
CA ALA A 622 -17.28 5.79 13.26
C ALA A 622 -17.85 5.70 11.85
N ASP A 623 -18.54 6.76 11.37
CA ASP A 623 -19.12 6.80 10.03
C ASP A 623 -18.02 6.75 8.96
N ASN A 624 -16.98 7.56 9.13
CA ASN A 624 -15.83 7.59 8.21
C ASN A 624 -15.05 6.27 8.19
N ILE A 625 -14.93 5.58 9.34
CA ILE A 625 -14.34 4.24 9.40
C ILE A 625 -15.25 3.24 8.67
N GLY A 626 -16.57 3.32 8.86
CA GLY A 626 -17.51 2.42 8.22
C GLY A 626 -17.54 2.58 6.70
N ILE A 627 -17.58 3.83 6.23
CA ILE A 627 -17.43 4.17 4.80
C ILE A 627 -16.13 3.58 4.24
N SER A 628 -15.03 3.66 4.99
CA SER A 628 -13.76 3.08 4.55
C SER A 628 -13.82 1.56 4.38
N ALA A 629 -14.52 0.86 5.28
CA ALA A 629 -14.71 -0.59 5.18
C ALA A 629 -15.45 -0.95 3.89
N ILE A 630 -16.54 -0.24 3.60
CA ILE A 630 -17.37 -0.43 2.41
C ILE A 630 -16.59 -0.15 1.13
N MET A 631 -15.92 1.00 1.04
CA MET A 631 -15.19 1.41 -0.17
C MET A 631 -14.00 0.50 -0.46
N VAL A 632 -13.20 0.17 0.56
CA VAL A 632 -12.02 -0.68 0.38
C VAL A 632 -12.44 -2.10 0.01
N GLN A 633 -13.49 -2.67 0.60
CA GLN A 633 -13.86 -4.04 0.24
C GLN A 633 -14.25 -4.18 -1.24
N ASP A 634 -14.97 -3.21 -1.80
CA ASP A 634 -15.34 -3.21 -3.23
C ASP A 634 -14.12 -2.96 -4.12
N ALA A 635 -13.26 -2.02 -3.71
CA ALA A 635 -12.04 -1.64 -4.42
C ALA A 635 -10.91 -2.69 -4.35
N SER A 636 -10.97 -3.65 -3.40
CA SER A 636 -9.96 -4.70 -3.20
C SER A 636 -9.92 -5.77 -4.31
N ALA A 637 -10.86 -5.75 -5.25
CA ALA A 637 -10.87 -6.65 -6.41
C ALA A 637 -10.93 -5.89 -7.72
N ARG A 638 -10.53 -6.55 -8.82
CA ARG A 638 -10.73 -5.99 -10.16
C ARG A 638 -12.22 -5.75 -10.40
N ARG A 639 -12.55 -4.59 -10.99
CA ARG A 639 -13.94 -4.12 -11.10
C ARG A 639 -14.87 -5.13 -11.77
N ILE A 640 -14.36 -5.86 -12.78
CA ILE A 640 -15.12 -6.83 -13.57
C ILE A 640 -15.63 -8.03 -12.74
N LYS A 641 -15.07 -8.27 -11.55
CA LYS A 641 -15.50 -9.38 -10.70
C LYS A 641 -16.86 -9.06 -10.07
N ASN A 642 -17.74 -10.07 -10.10
CA ASN A 642 -18.93 -10.09 -9.26
C ASN A 642 -18.52 -10.46 -7.83
N TYR A 643 -19.31 -10.03 -6.84
CA TYR A 643 -19.21 -10.52 -5.46
C TYR A 643 -20.59 -10.59 -4.83
N ASP A 644 -20.77 -11.46 -3.85
CA ASP A 644 -21.99 -11.51 -3.05
C ASP A 644 -21.85 -10.57 -1.85
N PHE A 645 -22.92 -9.83 -1.56
CA PHE A 645 -22.96 -8.96 -0.39
C PHE A 645 -22.86 -9.78 0.91
N ASP A 646 -21.96 -9.37 1.80
CA ASP A 646 -21.71 -10.04 3.09
C ASP A 646 -21.43 -9.02 4.20
N TRP A 647 -22.33 -8.95 5.19
CA TRP A 647 -22.19 -8.11 6.38
C TRP A 647 -20.92 -8.40 7.17
N LYS A 648 -20.52 -9.68 7.31
CA LYS A 648 -19.31 -10.04 8.07
C LYS A 648 -18.07 -9.42 7.45
N ARG A 649 -18.04 -9.36 6.11
CA ARG A 649 -16.95 -8.73 5.38
C ARG A 649 -16.95 -7.21 5.53
N MET A 650 -18.14 -6.58 5.59
CA MET A 650 -18.29 -5.14 5.82
C MET A 650 -17.88 -4.72 7.24
N PHE A 651 -18.11 -5.57 8.24
CA PHE A 651 -17.80 -5.28 9.65
C PHE A 651 -16.39 -5.72 10.09
N SER A 652 -15.58 -6.26 9.18
CA SER A 652 -14.24 -6.75 9.56
C SER A 652 -13.26 -5.61 9.80
N PHE A 653 -12.61 -5.65 10.96
CA PHE A 653 -11.47 -4.78 11.32
C PHE A 653 -10.11 -5.43 11.08
N GLU A 654 -10.11 -6.75 10.90
CA GLU A 654 -8.89 -7.54 10.78
C GLU A 654 -8.57 -7.81 9.31
N GLY A 655 -7.28 -7.80 8.98
CA GLY A 655 -6.76 -7.98 7.63
C GLY A 655 -6.77 -6.70 6.78
N ASP A 656 -6.64 -6.88 5.46
CA ASP A 656 -6.54 -5.81 4.46
C ASP A 656 -7.89 -5.11 4.24
N THR A 657 -8.28 -4.28 5.22
CA THR A 657 -9.59 -3.61 5.29
C THR A 657 -9.46 -2.08 5.36
N GLY A 658 -10.55 -1.36 5.09
CA GLY A 658 -10.59 0.10 5.28
C GLY A 658 -10.24 0.56 6.70
N PRO A 659 -10.80 -0.05 7.75
CA PRO A 659 -10.42 0.25 9.13
C PRO A 659 -8.92 0.05 9.41
N TYR A 660 -8.27 -0.93 8.78
CA TYR A 660 -6.81 -1.10 8.91
C TYR A 660 -6.03 0.10 8.34
N LEU A 661 -6.43 0.61 7.17
CA LEU A 661 -5.81 1.81 6.60
C LEU A 661 -6.03 3.05 7.49
N GLN A 662 -7.25 3.21 8.02
CA GLN A 662 -7.55 4.28 8.98
C GLN A 662 -6.68 4.17 10.23
N TYR A 663 -6.52 2.95 10.76
CA TYR A 663 -5.70 2.70 11.93
C TYR A 663 -4.23 3.01 11.69
N ALA A 664 -3.68 2.60 10.53
CA ALA A 664 -2.32 2.91 10.14
C ALA A 664 -2.09 4.43 10.05
N HIS A 665 -3.02 5.17 9.43
CA HIS A 665 -2.96 6.63 9.36
C HIS A 665 -3.06 7.29 10.74
N ALA A 666 -4.06 6.93 11.56
CA ALA A 666 -4.25 7.48 12.91
C ALA A 666 -3.07 7.17 13.84
N ARG A 667 -2.41 6.01 13.68
CA ARG A 667 -1.20 5.64 14.42
C ARG A 667 -0.02 6.55 14.06
N LEU A 668 0.14 6.90 12.78
CA LEU A 668 1.16 7.88 12.36
C LEU A 668 0.87 9.27 12.93
N CYS A 669 -0.38 9.74 12.90
CA CYS A 669 -0.77 10.99 13.56
C CYS A 669 -0.47 10.97 15.06
N SER A 670 -0.66 9.81 15.71
CA SER A 670 -0.38 9.63 17.14
C SER A 670 1.09 9.79 17.48
N ILE A 671 2.00 9.35 16.60
CA ILE A 671 3.44 9.51 16.80
C ILE A 671 3.81 11.00 16.81
N GLU A 672 3.35 11.76 15.82
CA GLU A 672 3.56 13.21 15.74
C GLU A 672 3.07 13.94 16.99
N ARG A 673 1.87 13.59 17.47
CA ARG A 673 1.31 14.21 18.69
C ARG A 673 2.09 13.86 19.95
N LYS A 674 2.60 12.64 20.06
CA LYS A 674 3.30 12.15 21.27
C LYS A 674 4.73 12.66 21.37
N THR A 675 5.37 12.96 20.25
CA THR A 675 6.76 13.44 20.25
C THR A 675 6.86 14.89 20.67
N GLU A 676 5.78 15.67 20.56
CA GLU A 676 5.79 17.13 20.79
C GLU A 676 6.86 17.87 19.97
N MET A 677 7.32 17.23 18.89
CA MET A 677 8.33 17.74 17.97
C MET A 677 7.65 18.17 16.69
N GLU A 678 8.02 19.34 16.18
CA GLU A 678 7.64 19.73 14.83
C GLU A 678 8.50 18.98 13.80
N VAL A 679 7.91 18.74 12.63
CA VAL A 679 8.63 18.13 11.50
C VAL A 679 9.67 19.12 11.00
N ASN A 680 10.95 18.77 11.18
CA ASN A 680 12.08 19.54 10.68
C ASN A 680 12.38 19.16 9.20
N PRO A 681 12.07 20.01 8.21
CA PRO A 681 12.38 19.71 6.80
C PRO A 681 13.90 19.70 6.50
N ASN A 682 14.73 20.16 7.44
CA ASN A 682 16.19 20.16 7.36
C ASN A 682 16.84 19.10 8.25
N ALA A 683 16.07 18.11 8.74
CA ALA A 683 16.61 17.03 9.56
C ALA A 683 17.76 16.31 8.85
N ASP A 684 18.81 15.94 9.60
CA ASP A 684 19.91 15.15 9.04
C ASP A 684 19.47 13.69 8.83
N LEU A 685 19.09 13.40 7.59
CA LEU A 685 18.58 12.08 7.22
C LEU A 685 19.65 10.97 7.27
N THR A 686 20.94 11.28 7.46
CA THR A 686 21.98 10.26 7.66
C THR A 686 21.73 9.42 8.92
N HIS A 687 20.99 9.96 9.90
CA HIS A 687 20.56 9.24 11.11
C HIS A 687 19.55 8.11 10.85
N LEU A 688 18.99 7.99 9.63
CA LEU A 688 18.23 6.80 9.23
C LEU A 688 19.14 5.56 9.06
N GLY A 689 20.45 5.77 8.91
CA GLY A 689 21.46 4.71 8.77
C GLY A 689 21.20 3.80 7.57
N ASP A 690 21.79 2.60 7.55
CA ASP A 690 21.50 1.57 6.54
C ASP A 690 20.36 0.63 6.97
N SER A 691 19.38 1.16 7.73
CA SER A 691 18.21 0.39 8.17
C SER A 691 17.42 -0.12 6.97
N ARG A 692 17.25 -1.44 6.89
CA ARG A 692 16.45 -2.07 5.83
C ARG A 692 15.00 -1.60 5.87
N ALA A 693 14.41 -1.49 7.06
CA ALA A 693 13.05 -1.03 7.23
C ALA A 693 12.87 0.42 6.76
N ALA A 694 13.86 1.30 7.01
CA ALA A 694 13.85 2.66 6.47
C ALA A 694 13.92 2.66 4.94
N ALA A 695 14.85 1.91 4.35
CA ALA A 695 15.03 1.85 2.90
C ALA A 695 13.76 1.33 2.19
N ASP A 696 13.12 0.30 2.74
CA ASP A 696 11.87 -0.24 2.21
C ASP A 696 10.71 0.78 2.28
N LEU A 697 10.56 1.46 3.43
CA LEU A 697 9.53 2.48 3.59
C LEU A 697 9.76 3.70 2.68
N ILE A 698 11.00 4.21 2.60
CA ILE A 698 11.39 5.30 1.69
C ILE A 698 11.06 4.93 0.25
N THR A 699 11.40 3.71 -0.16
CA THR A 699 11.11 3.21 -1.51
C THR A 699 9.61 3.14 -1.77
N MET A 700 8.82 2.71 -0.78
CA MET A 700 7.36 2.67 -0.93
C MET A 700 6.75 4.05 -1.08
N ILE A 701 7.23 5.04 -0.31
CA ILE A 701 6.84 6.45 -0.46
C ILE A 701 7.20 6.96 -1.86
N ALA A 702 8.42 6.68 -2.32
CA ALA A 702 8.93 7.11 -3.62
C ALA A 702 8.16 6.53 -4.82
N ARG A 703 7.53 5.35 -4.67
CA ARG A 703 6.76 4.71 -5.75
C ARG A 703 5.38 5.32 -5.97
N TYR A 704 4.88 6.14 -5.05
CA TYR A 704 3.51 6.66 -5.13
C TYR A 704 3.19 7.40 -6.43
N PRO A 705 4.02 8.36 -6.92
CA PRO A 705 3.71 9.08 -8.15
C PRO A 705 3.63 8.15 -9.37
N GLN A 706 4.52 7.15 -9.44
CA GLN A 706 4.46 6.14 -10.49
C GLN A 706 3.16 5.33 -10.41
N ILE A 707 2.74 4.88 -9.22
CA ILE A 707 1.50 4.12 -9.05
C ILE A 707 0.27 4.94 -9.49
N VAL A 708 0.25 6.24 -9.22
CA VAL A 708 -0.80 7.17 -9.67
C VAL A 708 -0.83 7.29 -11.20
N ARG A 709 0.35 7.41 -11.85
CA ARG A 709 0.48 7.46 -13.31
C ARG A 709 0.07 6.13 -13.96
N ASP A 710 0.59 5.02 -13.45
CA ASP A 710 0.40 3.69 -14.04
C ASP A 710 -1.04 3.19 -13.91
N THR A 711 -1.79 3.68 -12.92
CA THR A 711 -3.20 3.31 -12.74
C THR A 711 -4.10 3.83 -13.86
N ILE A 712 -3.76 4.97 -14.47
CA ILE A 712 -4.48 5.49 -15.65
C ILE A 712 -3.89 4.97 -16.97
N SER A 713 -2.63 4.49 -16.95
CA SER A 713 -1.95 3.92 -18.11
C SER A 713 -2.73 2.70 -18.67
N GLY A 714 -2.99 2.72 -19.98
CA GLY A 714 -3.78 1.68 -20.65
C GLY A 714 -5.30 1.79 -20.47
N GLY A 715 -5.79 2.88 -19.88
CA GLY A 715 -7.22 3.22 -19.84
C GLY A 715 -8.05 2.29 -18.95
N LYS A 716 -7.41 1.56 -18.02
CA LYS A 716 -8.09 0.57 -17.18
C LYS A 716 -8.59 1.12 -15.87
N PHE A 717 -7.92 2.05 -15.19
CA PHE A 717 -8.39 2.72 -13.95
C PHE A 717 -8.80 1.76 -12.81
N GLU A 718 -7.99 0.76 -12.49
CA GLU A 718 -8.33 -0.29 -11.50
C GLU A 718 -8.05 0.17 -10.06
N PRO A 719 -9.09 0.37 -9.19
CA PRO A 719 -8.90 0.85 -7.81
C PRO A 719 -8.02 -0.06 -6.95
N VAL A 720 -8.06 -1.37 -7.22
CA VAL A 720 -7.27 -2.41 -6.53
C VAL A 720 -5.78 -2.12 -6.55
N ASN A 721 -5.28 -1.38 -7.55
CA ASN A 721 -3.88 -0.98 -7.63
C ASN A 721 -3.53 0.01 -6.50
N ILE A 722 -4.40 0.98 -6.23
CA ILE A 722 -4.21 1.97 -5.16
C ILE A 722 -4.44 1.33 -3.79
N VAL A 723 -5.46 0.48 -3.65
CA VAL A 723 -5.68 -0.29 -2.41
C VAL A 723 -4.46 -1.15 -2.08
N GLY A 724 -3.99 -1.96 -3.04
CA GLY A 724 -2.82 -2.82 -2.84
C GLY A 724 -1.55 -2.04 -2.52
N TYR A 725 -1.39 -0.84 -3.08
CA TYR A 725 -0.30 0.08 -2.70
C TYR A 725 -0.45 0.58 -1.26
N ALA A 726 -1.62 1.10 -0.89
CA ALA A 726 -1.88 1.66 0.44
C ALA A 726 -1.71 0.60 1.55
N MET A 727 -2.13 -0.65 1.29
CA MET A 727 -1.90 -1.78 2.21
C MET A 727 -0.40 -2.06 2.38
N LYS A 728 0.35 -2.17 1.26
CA LYS A 728 1.81 -2.40 1.33
C LYS A 728 2.54 -1.28 2.07
N LEU A 729 2.16 -0.03 1.84
CA LEU A 729 2.70 1.11 2.58
C LEU A 729 2.41 0.98 4.08
N SER A 730 1.18 0.65 4.45
CA SER A 730 0.77 0.47 5.85
C SER A 730 1.50 -0.70 6.54
N HIS A 731 1.77 -1.78 5.81
CA HIS A 731 2.59 -2.90 6.29
C HIS A 731 4.06 -2.49 6.52
N HIS A 732 4.67 -1.76 5.59
CA HIS A 732 6.03 -1.25 5.79
C HIS A 732 6.13 -0.23 6.92
N VAL A 733 5.11 0.61 7.12
CA VAL A 733 5.02 1.48 8.29
C VAL A 733 5.00 0.64 9.57
N SER A 734 4.16 -0.39 9.63
CA SER A 734 4.05 -1.27 10.80
C SER A 734 5.39 -1.96 11.10
N GLN A 735 6.07 -2.50 10.08
CA GLN A 735 7.38 -3.12 10.20
C GLN A 735 8.46 -2.14 10.68
N ALA A 736 8.49 -0.92 10.13
CA ALA A 736 9.45 0.10 10.58
C ALA A 736 9.23 0.46 12.05
N LEU A 737 7.98 0.55 12.51
CA LEU A 737 7.64 0.91 13.89
C LEU A 737 8.09 -0.12 14.94
N GLU A 738 8.40 -1.36 14.54
CA GLU A 738 8.93 -2.39 15.45
C GLU A 738 10.37 -2.10 15.90
N SER A 739 11.15 -1.40 15.06
CA SER A 739 12.59 -1.20 15.26
C SER A 739 13.05 0.25 15.23
N MET A 740 12.25 1.17 14.67
CA MET A 740 12.63 2.57 14.47
C MET A 740 11.78 3.54 15.30
N TYR A 741 11.88 3.43 16.62
CA TYR A 741 11.16 4.31 17.55
C TYR A 741 11.55 5.79 17.41
N VAL A 742 10.57 6.69 17.45
CA VAL A 742 10.82 8.14 17.54
C VAL A 742 10.96 8.57 19.00
N MET A 743 10.04 8.12 19.85
CA MET A 743 10.07 8.40 21.29
C MET A 743 11.30 7.80 21.95
N GLY A 744 12.00 8.59 22.76
CA GLY A 744 13.17 8.15 23.52
C GLY A 744 14.45 7.99 22.69
N ALA A 745 14.43 8.28 21.39
CA ALA A 745 15.63 8.36 20.58
C ALA A 745 16.36 9.71 20.82
N GLU A 746 17.65 9.76 20.53
CA GLU A 746 18.38 11.03 20.50
C GLU A 746 17.75 11.99 19.48
N LYS A 747 17.85 13.30 19.77
CA LYS A 747 17.12 14.34 19.04
C LYS A 747 17.24 14.22 17.51
N ASP A 748 18.46 14.12 16.99
CA ASP A 748 18.69 14.10 15.53
C ASP A 748 18.14 12.81 14.88
N VAL A 749 18.20 11.69 15.60
CA VAL A 749 17.59 10.42 15.18
C VAL A 749 16.07 10.50 15.20
N ALA A 750 15.50 11.11 16.25
CA ALA A 750 14.07 11.32 16.37
C ALA A 750 13.54 12.24 15.25
N GLU A 751 14.23 13.34 14.95
CA GLU A 751 13.86 14.26 13.86
C GLU A 751 13.86 13.55 12.49
N ALA A 752 14.92 12.79 12.17
CA ALA A 752 15.00 12.05 10.91
C ALA A 752 13.89 11.00 10.77
N ARG A 753 13.62 10.23 11.83
CA ARG A 753 12.56 9.20 11.85
C ARG A 753 11.17 9.84 11.77
N LEU A 754 10.95 10.94 12.48
CA LEU A 754 9.69 11.68 12.45
C LEU A 754 9.39 12.19 11.04
N PHE A 755 10.39 12.75 10.35
CA PHE A 755 10.17 13.24 8.98
C PHE A 755 9.83 12.10 8.00
N MET A 756 10.45 10.92 8.17
CA MET A 756 10.08 9.72 7.41
C MET A 756 8.64 9.28 7.68
N TYR A 757 8.23 9.17 8.94
CA TYR A 757 6.86 8.75 9.30
C TYR A 757 5.80 9.77 8.89
N TRP A 758 6.11 11.06 9.02
CA TRP A 758 5.26 12.13 8.51
C TRP A 758 5.08 12.03 6.99
N SER A 759 6.18 11.80 6.25
CA SER A 759 6.11 11.62 4.80
C SER A 759 5.29 10.37 4.41
N ALA A 760 5.41 9.29 5.18
CA ALA A 760 4.57 8.10 5.01
C ALA A 760 3.09 8.40 5.26
N ARG A 761 2.77 9.19 6.31
CA ARG A 761 1.41 9.59 6.66
C ARG A 761 0.75 10.39 5.54
N ILE A 762 1.44 11.43 5.06
CA ILE A 762 0.95 12.26 3.95
C ILE A 762 0.68 11.40 2.71
N THR A 763 1.63 10.52 2.37
CA THR A 763 1.50 9.62 1.21
C THR A 763 0.32 8.65 1.36
N LEU A 764 0.16 8.04 2.54
CA LEU A 764 -0.97 7.15 2.83
C LEU A 764 -2.30 7.93 2.76
N GLY A 765 -2.35 9.11 3.36
CA GLY A 765 -3.53 9.98 3.33
C GLY A 765 -3.93 10.36 1.89
N ASN A 766 -2.96 10.66 1.02
CA ASN A 766 -3.23 10.94 -0.39
C ASN A 766 -3.76 9.70 -1.14
N ALA A 767 -3.16 8.53 -0.92
CA ALA A 767 -3.64 7.27 -1.50
C ALA A 767 -5.07 6.94 -1.05
N MET A 768 -5.39 7.17 0.23
CA MET A 768 -6.73 7.02 0.79
C MET A 768 -7.74 8.01 0.18
N ARG A 769 -7.37 9.27 0.00
CA ARG A 769 -8.24 10.29 -0.63
C ARG A 769 -8.55 9.97 -2.09
N LEU A 770 -7.62 9.38 -2.85
CA LEU A 770 -7.91 8.89 -4.20
C LEU A 770 -9.07 7.88 -4.21
N LEU A 771 -9.18 7.07 -3.16
CA LEU A 771 -10.25 6.08 -2.95
C LEU A 771 -11.53 6.67 -2.32
N ASN A 772 -11.64 8.01 -2.18
CA ASN A 772 -12.73 8.73 -1.50
C ASN A 772 -12.81 8.53 0.02
N LEU A 773 -11.72 8.08 0.64
CA LEU A 773 -11.64 7.96 2.09
C LEU A 773 -11.27 9.30 2.72
N LYS A 774 -11.84 9.58 3.90
CA LYS A 774 -11.41 10.68 4.79
C LYS A 774 -10.44 10.10 5.84
N PRO A 775 -9.12 10.35 5.72
CA PRO A 775 -8.14 9.79 6.67
C PRO A 775 -8.37 10.35 8.07
N GLN A 776 -8.51 9.47 9.05
CA GLN A 776 -8.80 9.84 10.44
C GLN A 776 -7.51 10.10 11.23
N GLU A 777 -7.52 11.12 12.09
CA GLU A 777 -6.39 11.41 12.96
C GLU A 777 -6.40 10.64 14.29
N ARG A 778 -7.59 10.23 14.71
CA ARG A 778 -7.89 9.40 15.89
C ARG A 778 -9.02 8.43 15.53
N MET A 779 -8.99 7.24 16.12
CA MET A 779 -10.04 6.24 16.04
C MET A 779 -9.96 5.27 17.21
#